data_AF-A0A9P7GXT0-F1
#
_entry.id   AF-A0A9P7GXT0-F1
#
_cell.length_a   1.000
_cell.length_b   1.000
_cell.length_c   1.000
_cell.angle_alpha   90.00
_cell.angle_beta   90.00
_cell.angle_gamma   90.00
#
_symmetry.space_group_name_H-M   'P 1'
#
loop_
_entity.id
_entity.type
_entity.pdbx_description
1 polymer ?
#
loop_
_entity_poly.entity_id
_entity_poly.type
_entity_poly.pdbx_seq_one_letter_code
_entity_poly.pdbx_strand_id
1 'polypeptide(L)'
;MCFRPGSKERIVVLGSGWAGYALAKTISPSQASRILISPRSHFVFTPLIASTAVGTLEFRAAVEPCRKLGLTEFHQAWASNIDFANKTITIEANQRDGITARSGKDLLKGLEFQVPYDKLVVAVGCYSQTFGVEGVKEHACFLRDATDARTVRLKVLQKFEQAALPNASDAERKRLLHFAVVGGGPTGIEFAAELHDLVHEDLAKLYPELMPHVAITIYDIAPKVLPMFDRNLAAYATNIFKRAGIQVKTEHHLQGIRRDNDVLLMRIKEEPEEVAAGVVVWSTGLMQNPLVGRLVGHEVEGLGKIAKNSKTGGFAVDSHLRVQVETEEHDASGKQVQVTKPLPDVYAIGDCANIEGQALPATAQVASQQATYLGKRFNAGTSAQGTPTAPFQFRNWGTMAYLGGWRAIHQNGGDELKGRAAWILWRTAYLTKTMTKPSVNYGLYLVTDSTPEILGDRSLEEVVEASLRGGVTILQYRDKHSERSVAVDTAKKLHAIARRYNVPLLINDRVDVAVEVGCEGVHIGQDDMAYEEARKLLGSDKIIGVTASSKEEALKACQSGADYLGIGTVYSTQTKKDTKSIIGPSGVRDILLALHSAGYCSIPTVCIGGINANNTAPVLAAAGSPVKSLDGVAVVSALIAASDSAAAARDLLSKVIVAKIPEVIRAVADKTPLSHNMTNLVVQNFAANVALCVGASPIMANYAEEAADLAKLGGALVVNMGTVTPDGLNNYLQAIKAYNEADRPIVLDPVGAGATAVRRNAVKTLLDAGHFTVIKGNEGEVQTVAGATITQRGVDSTSSLNFAQKASLVRSIALQRHNVVVLTGAVDLVSDGVRTVAISNGHPYLGEVTGTGCTLGTTISAMVAAYGADPFLAAVAGAVMFGLAAELAAERSEVRGPGTFVPTFLDELYGIRQSTAKSDLRWLKMAKVKTVEVNVDDVPGN
;
A
#
# COMPACT_ATOMS: atom_id res chain seq x y z
N MET A 1 -13.45 36.36 10.54
CA MET A 1 -14.28 35.14 10.73
C MET A 1 -14.19 34.75 12.19
N CYS A 2 -15.30 34.78 12.93
CA CYS A 2 -15.31 34.53 14.37
C CYS A 2 -15.00 33.06 14.70
N PHE A 3 -14.04 32.85 15.61
CA PHE A 3 -13.63 31.55 16.15
C PHE A 3 -14.81 30.84 16.84
N ARG A 4 -15.02 29.56 16.55
CA ARG A 4 -15.89 28.70 17.37
C ARG A 4 -15.13 28.27 18.63
N PRO A 5 -15.63 28.55 19.85
CA PRO A 5 -15.04 28.06 21.10
C PRO A 5 -15.02 26.52 21.09
N GLY A 6 -13.85 25.91 21.36
CA GLY A 6 -13.67 24.45 21.45
C GLY A 6 -13.01 23.75 20.25
N SER A 7 -12.51 24.48 19.25
CA SER A 7 -11.74 23.90 18.13
C SER A 7 -10.26 23.66 18.50
N LYS A 8 -9.72 22.47 18.15
CA LYS A 8 -8.31 22.12 18.36
C LYS A 8 -7.39 22.97 17.48
N GLU A 9 -6.21 23.35 18.00
CA GLU A 9 -5.16 24.11 17.29
C GLU A 9 -4.86 23.49 15.91
N ARG A 10 -4.88 24.30 14.85
CA ARG A 10 -4.63 23.91 13.46
C ARG A 10 -3.14 23.95 13.16
N ILE A 11 -2.53 22.78 13.09
CA ILE A 11 -1.13 22.64 12.68
C ILE A 11 -1.09 22.22 11.22
N VAL A 12 -0.60 23.13 10.37
CA VAL A 12 -0.46 22.90 8.93
C VAL A 12 0.98 22.52 8.61
N VAL A 13 1.16 21.37 7.96
CA VAL A 13 2.45 20.85 7.49
C VAL A 13 2.49 20.92 5.97
N LEU A 14 3.51 21.57 5.42
CA LEU A 14 3.75 21.63 3.97
C LEU A 14 4.77 20.58 3.55
N GLY A 15 4.37 19.64 2.71
CA GLY A 15 5.22 18.59 2.13
C GLY A 15 5.08 17.22 2.80
N SER A 16 4.98 16.16 2.00
CA SER A 16 4.88 14.77 2.45
C SER A 16 6.22 14.00 2.44
N GLY A 17 7.35 14.72 2.48
CA GLY A 17 8.68 14.11 2.53
C GLY A 17 9.04 13.54 3.90
N TRP A 18 10.30 13.14 4.07
CA TRP A 18 10.84 12.60 5.34
C TRP A 18 10.53 13.45 6.56
N ALA A 19 10.61 14.78 6.43
CA ALA A 19 10.31 15.69 7.52
C ALA A 19 8.79 15.81 7.76
N GLY A 20 8.01 16.19 6.74
CA GLY A 20 6.60 16.50 6.93
C GLY A 20 5.72 15.29 7.21
N TYR A 21 5.93 14.15 6.54
CA TYR A 21 5.18 12.92 6.82
C TYR A 21 5.48 12.40 8.23
N ALA A 22 6.76 12.36 8.64
CA ALA A 22 7.14 11.92 9.98
C ALA A 22 6.59 12.86 11.06
N LEU A 23 6.56 14.17 10.82
CA LEU A 23 5.99 15.13 11.75
C LEU A 23 4.48 14.92 11.89
N ALA A 24 3.76 14.83 10.77
CA ALA A 24 2.32 14.60 10.77
C ALA A 24 1.94 13.29 11.48
N LYS A 25 2.76 12.24 11.35
CA LYS A 25 2.65 10.98 12.10
C LYS A 25 2.89 11.14 13.60
N THR A 26 3.84 12.00 13.99
CA THR A 26 4.25 12.18 15.40
C THR A 26 3.28 13.06 16.19
N ILE A 27 2.65 14.05 15.55
CA ILE A 27 1.67 14.92 16.21
C ILE A 27 0.44 14.08 16.59
N SER A 28 0.04 14.17 17.85
CA SER A 28 -1.11 13.45 18.40
C SER A 28 -2.43 14.03 17.85
N PRO A 29 -3.34 13.17 17.34
CA PRO A 29 -4.69 13.61 16.94
C PRO A 29 -5.52 14.19 18.11
N SER A 30 -5.18 13.86 19.37
CA SER A 30 -5.87 14.42 20.54
C SER A 30 -5.50 15.88 20.80
N GLN A 31 -4.30 16.31 20.40
CA GLN A 31 -3.74 17.63 20.74
C GLN A 31 -4.02 18.69 19.67
N ALA A 32 -4.05 18.32 18.38
CA ALA A 32 -4.17 19.28 17.29
C ALA A 32 -4.99 18.75 16.11
N SER A 33 -5.59 19.69 15.37
CA SER A 33 -6.11 19.44 14.01
C SER A 33 -4.92 19.37 13.05
N ARG A 34 -4.66 18.19 12.49
CA ARG A 34 -3.48 17.92 11.65
C ARG A 34 -3.85 18.08 10.18
N ILE A 35 -3.26 19.07 9.52
CA ILE A 35 -3.52 19.39 8.12
C ILE A 35 -2.21 19.21 7.34
N LEU A 36 -2.21 18.31 6.36
CA LEU A 36 -1.04 18.09 5.50
C LEU A 36 -1.35 18.56 4.08
N ILE A 37 -0.52 19.43 3.55
CA ILE A 37 -0.65 19.98 2.19
C ILE A 37 0.57 19.51 1.41
N SER A 38 0.36 18.73 0.36
CA SER A 38 1.44 18.30 -0.52
C SER A 38 0.92 17.97 -1.91
N PRO A 39 1.66 18.28 -2.98
CA PRO A 39 1.27 17.86 -4.32
C PRO A 39 1.25 16.32 -4.47
N ARG A 40 1.98 15.60 -3.60
CA ARG A 40 1.98 14.14 -3.54
C ARG A 40 1.02 13.62 -2.48
N SER A 41 0.22 12.63 -2.87
CA SER A 41 -0.68 11.87 -1.99
C SER A 41 0.02 10.85 -1.09
N HIS A 42 1.35 10.75 -1.19
CA HIS A 42 2.15 9.74 -0.51
C HIS A 42 3.51 10.26 -0.07
N PHE A 43 4.12 9.55 0.87
CA PHE A 43 5.52 9.64 1.26
C PHE A 43 6.34 8.63 0.47
N VAL A 44 7.58 9.00 0.15
CA VAL A 44 8.53 8.14 -0.55
C VAL A 44 9.71 7.85 0.38
N PHE A 45 9.95 6.57 0.65
CA PHE A 45 11.12 6.08 1.35
C PHE A 45 12.30 6.03 0.38
N THR A 46 12.90 7.21 0.18
CA THR A 46 13.91 7.46 -0.86
C THR A 46 15.12 6.49 -0.89
N PRO A 47 15.59 5.90 0.23
CA PRO A 47 16.68 4.92 0.17
C PRO A 47 16.37 3.64 -0.60
N LEU A 48 15.10 3.27 -0.78
CA LEU A 48 14.71 2.06 -1.51
C LEU A 48 14.37 2.33 -2.98
N ILE A 49 14.43 3.59 -3.43
CA ILE A 49 14.04 3.98 -4.79
C ILE A 49 14.95 3.41 -5.88
N ALA A 50 16.25 3.22 -5.60
CA ALA A 50 17.16 2.55 -6.53
C ALA A 50 16.73 1.10 -6.77
N SER A 51 16.44 0.34 -5.71
CA SER A 51 15.97 -1.04 -5.79
C SER A 51 14.59 -1.15 -6.47
N THR A 52 13.69 -0.17 -6.29
CA THR A 52 12.39 -0.20 -6.99
C THR A 52 12.48 0.15 -8.47
N ALA A 53 13.47 0.97 -8.87
CA ALA A 53 13.71 1.32 -10.27
C ALA A 53 14.14 0.13 -11.14
N VAL A 54 14.64 -0.94 -10.52
CA VAL A 54 15.07 -2.16 -11.23
C VAL A 54 14.19 -3.37 -10.92
N GLY A 55 13.30 -3.29 -9.93
CA GLY A 55 12.37 -4.37 -9.58
C GLY A 55 12.85 -5.32 -8.47
N THR A 56 14.03 -5.10 -7.88
CA THR A 56 14.49 -5.80 -6.67
C THR A 56 13.52 -5.62 -5.50
N LEU A 57 12.84 -4.48 -5.45
CA LEU A 57 11.73 -4.20 -4.55
C LEU A 57 10.54 -3.66 -5.33
N GLU A 58 9.33 -3.96 -4.86
CA GLU A 58 8.12 -3.37 -5.41
C GLU A 58 7.95 -1.91 -4.99
N PHE A 59 7.34 -1.08 -5.84
CA PHE A 59 7.12 0.35 -5.54
C PHE A 59 6.39 0.57 -4.23
N ARG A 60 5.45 -0.32 -3.89
CA ARG A 60 4.70 -0.30 -2.62
C ARG A 60 5.58 -0.39 -1.38
N ALA A 61 6.77 -1.00 -1.49
CA ALA A 61 7.72 -1.10 -0.37
C ALA A 61 8.42 0.24 -0.08
N ALA A 62 8.44 1.15 -1.06
CA ALA A 62 9.06 2.47 -0.95
C ALA A 62 8.04 3.61 -0.81
N VAL A 63 6.74 3.34 -0.72
CA VAL A 63 5.69 4.36 -0.74
C VAL A 63 4.69 4.17 0.39
N GLU A 64 4.32 5.26 1.07
CA GLU A 64 3.27 5.25 2.10
C GLU A 64 2.19 6.30 1.83
N PRO A 65 0.91 5.92 1.73
CA PRO A 65 -0.17 6.90 1.53
C PRO A 65 -0.31 7.88 2.70
N CYS A 66 -0.40 9.18 2.40
CA CYS A 66 -0.64 10.23 3.41
C CYS A 66 -1.97 10.02 4.15
N ARG A 67 -2.98 9.49 3.46
CA ARG A 67 -4.32 9.26 4.02
C ARG A 67 -4.35 8.20 5.13
N LYS A 68 -3.34 7.31 5.21
CA LYS A 68 -3.22 6.35 6.32
C LYS A 68 -2.95 7.00 7.67
N LEU A 69 -2.50 8.26 7.70
CA LEU A 69 -2.13 8.95 8.95
C LEU A 69 -3.33 9.39 9.80
N GLY A 70 -4.58 9.27 9.30
CA GLY A 70 -5.77 9.75 10.02
C GLY A 70 -5.75 11.27 10.21
N LEU A 71 -5.35 12.00 9.17
CA LEU A 71 -5.26 13.47 9.18
C LEU A 71 -6.65 14.09 9.29
N THR A 72 -6.74 15.27 9.91
CA THR A 72 -7.99 16.04 9.92
C THR A 72 -8.32 16.51 8.51
N GLU A 73 -7.32 17.00 7.79
CA GLU A 73 -7.43 17.38 6.39
C GLU A 73 -6.15 16.96 5.65
N PHE A 74 -6.31 16.49 4.41
CA PHE A 74 -5.21 16.31 3.47
C PHE A 74 -5.55 17.00 2.16
N HIS A 75 -4.73 17.97 1.76
CA HIS A 75 -4.89 18.70 0.52
C HIS A 75 -3.81 18.27 -0.46
N GLN A 76 -4.21 17.62 -1.55
CA GLN A 76 -3.30 17.31 -2.64
C GLN A 76 -3.10 18.57 -3.49
N ALA A 77 -2.18 19.43 -3.07
CA ALA A 77 -2.06 20.78 -3.59
C ALA A 77 -0.63 21.33 -3.48
N TRP A 78 -0.33 22.29 -4.36
CA TRP A 78 0.88 23.11 -4.32
C TRP A 78 0.64 24.31 -3.42
N ALA A 79 1.53 24.59 -2.46
CA ALA A 79 1.53 25.88 -1.78
C ALA A 79 2.16 26.94 -2.69
N SER A 80 1.37 27.93 -3.10
CA SER A 80 1.82 28.98 -4.02
C SER A 80 2.32 30.21 -3.27
N ASN A 81 1.67 30.57 -2.16
CA ASN A 81 2.06 31.70 -1.31
C ASN A 81 1.73 31.45 0.17
N ILE A 82 2.42 32.15 1.07
CA ILE A 82 2.16 32.13 2.51
C ILE A 82 2.04 33.57 2.99
N ASP A 83 0.90 33.90 3.58
CA ASP A 83 0.68 35.16 4.27
C ASP A 83 0.96 34.94 5.76
N PHE A 84 2.13 35.39 6.21
CA PHE A 84 2.58 35.26 7.59
C PHE A 84 1.86 36.21 8.54
N ALA A 85 1.40 37.36 8.06
CA ALA A 85 0.70 38.35 8.87
C ALA A 85 -0.73 37.88 9.18
N ASN A 86 -1.45 37.36 8.16
CA ASN A 86 -2.82 36.89 8.30
C ASN A 86 -2.93 35.39 8.65
N LYS A 87 -1.80 34.69 8.77
CA LYS A 87 -1.71 33.24 9.01
C LYS A 87 -2.55 32.38 8.04
N THR A 88 -2.39 32.63 6.75
CA THR A 88 -3.05 31.85 5.69
C THR A 88 -2.06 31.35 4.64
N ILE A 89 -2.42 30.26 3.98
CA ILE A 89 -1.64 29.66 2.89
C ILE A 89 -2.53 29.61 1.65
N THR A 90 -2.08 30.20 0.56
CA THR A 90 -2.73 30.01 -0.74
C THR A 90 -2.23 28.71 -1.36
N ILE A 91 -3.16 27.82 -1.69
CA ILE A 91 -2.86 26.54 -2.31
C ILE A 91 -3.58 26.36 -3.63
N GLU A 92 -2.91 25.69 -4.57
CA GLU A 92 -3.40 25.33 -5.89
C GLU A 92 -3.61 23.82 -5.95
N ALA A 93 -4.85 23.36 -6.14
CA ALA A 93 -5.18 21.94 -6.21
C ALA A 93 -4.41 21.23 -7.34
N ASN A 94 -3.85 20.06 -7.04
CA ASN A 94 -3.07 19.32 -8.02
C ASN A 94 -3.99 18.55 -8.98
N GLN A 95 -3.78 18.70 -10.31
CA GLN A 95 -4.57 18.00 -11.33
C GLN A 95 -3.90 16.71 -11.87
N ARG A 96 -2.64 16.41 -11.51
CA ARG A 96 -1.92 15.18 -11.91
C ARG A 96 -0.95 14.68 -10.83
N ASP A 97 -0.70 13.37 -10.77
CA ASP A 97 0.30 12.78 -9.86
C ASP A 97 1.74 12.96 -10.37
N GLY A 98 2.62 13.58 -9.57
CA GLY A 98 4.07 13.67 -9.82
C GLY A 98 4.73 15.01 -9.43
N ILE A 99 6.02 14.98 -9.05
CA ILE A 99 6.84 16.18 -8.74
C ILE A 99 7.75 16.58 -9.90
N THR A 100 8.12 15.64 -10.77
CA THR A 100 9.17 15.80 -11.77
C THR A 100 8.63 16.37 -13.08
N ALA A 101 9.13 17.57 -13.40
CA ALA A 101 9.08 18.27 -14.68
C ALA A 101 7.69 18.60 -15.27
N ARG A 102 7.22 19.80 -14.90
CA ARG A 102 6.43 20.66 -15.80
C ARG A 102 7.24 20.93 -17.09
N SER A 103 6.88 20.27 -18.18
CA SER A 103 7.18 20.72 -19.55
C SER A 103 5.97 20.48 -20.45
N GLY A 104 5.14 21.51 -20.57
CA GLY A 104 4.03 21.57 -21.51
C GLY A 104 3.48 23.00 -21.53
N LYS A 105 3.26 23.56 -22.72
CA LYS A 105 2.68 24.90 -22.91
C LYS A 105 1.21 25.00 -22.49
N ASP A 106 0.55 23.87 -22.20
CA ASP A 106 -0.86 23.79 -21.79
C ASP A 106 -1.00 23.12 -20.41
N LEU A 107 -0.79 23.88 -19.34
CA LEU A 107 -1.13 23.46 -17.98
C LEU A 107 -2.37 24.24 -17.53
N LEU A 108 -3.50 23.54 -17.44
CA LEU A 108 -4.69 24.06 -16.76
C LEU A 108 -4.34 24.28 -15.28
N LYS A 109 -4.45 25.51 -14.79
CA LYS A 109 -4.27 25.83 -13.37
C LYS A 109 -5.33 25.11 -12.53
N GLY A 110 -4.91 24.59 -11.38
CA GLY A 110 -5.82 24.02 -10.39
C GLY A 110 -6.73 25.06 -9.73
N LEU A 111 -7.77 24.61 -9.03
CA LEU A 111 -8.56 25.49 -8.17
C LEU A 111 -7.65 26.06 -7.07
N GLU A 112 -7.59 27.39 -6.97
CA GLU A 112 -6.87 28.07 -5.90
C GLU A 112 -7.81 28.40 -4.73
N PHE A 113 -7.37 28.11 -3.50
CA PHE A 113 -8.10 28.46 -2.28
C PHE A 113 -7.13 28.63 -1.10
N GLN A 114 -7.63 29.22 -0.01
CA GLN A 114 -6.82 29.54 1.17
C GLN A 114 -7.05 28.55 2.32
N VAL A 115 -5.98 28.22 3.04
CA VAL A 115 -6.02 27.40 4.26
C VAL A 115 -5.44 28.19 5.43
N PRO A 116 -6.22 28.45 6.50
CA PRO A 116 -5.73 29.12 7.70
C PRO A 116 -4.95 28.16 8.61
N TYR A 117 -3.96 28.68 9.34
CA TYR A 117 -3.14 27.94 10.29
C TYR A 117 -3.00 28.67 11.63
N ASP A 118 -2.86 27.91 12.72
CA ASP A 118 -2.39 28.45 14.01
C ASP A 118 -0.87 28.33 14.10
N LYS A 119 -0.34 27.17 13.69
CA LYS A 119 1.09 26.89 13.49
C LYS A 119 1.36 26.33 12.11
N LEU A 120 2.46 26.76 11.52
CA LEU A 120 2.92 26.35 10.20
C LEU A 120 4.26 25.64 10.30
N VAL A 121 4.38 24.48 9.66
CA VAL A 121 5.66 23.81 9.45
C VAL A 121 5.94 23.64 7.97
N VAL A 122 6.98 24.32 7.50
CA VAL A 122 7.48 24.22 6.13
C VAL A 122 8.47 23.05 6.04
N ALA A 123 8.06 21.97 5.37
CA ALA A 123 8.82 20.72 5.22
C ALA A 123 8.89 20.28 3.74
N VAL A 124 9.00 21.25 2.84
CA VAL A 124 8.86 21.09 1.38
C VAL A 124 10.11 20.54 0.69
N GLY A 125 11.19 20.31 1.45
CA GLY A 125 12.43 19.71 0.96
C GLY A 125 13.11 20.54 -0.15
N CYS A 126 13.76 19.86 -1.07
CA CYS A 126 14.54 20.44 -2.16
C CYS A 126 14.20 19.78 -3.52
N TYR A 127 14.69 20.36 -4.61
CA TYR A 127 14.55 19.84 -5.97
C TYR A 127 15.88 19.39 -6.56
N SER A 128 15.83 18.54 -7.60
CA SER A 128 17.01 18.25 -8.40
C SER A 128 17.47 19.48 -9.18
N GLN A 129 18.74 19.84 -9.05
CA GLN A 129 19.36 20.93 -9.79
C GLN A 129 19.92 20.41 -11.12
N THR A 130 19.58 21.07 -12.22
CA THR A 130 20.10 20.74 -13.56
C THR A 130 21.36 21.54 -13.92
N PHE A 131 21.76 22.50 -13.08
CA PHE A 131 22.89 23.42 -13.30
C PHE A 131 22.83 24.23 -14.60
N GLY A 132 21.64 24.36 -15.20
CA GLY A 132 21.48 25.01 -16.51
C GLY A 132 22.02 24.18 -17.68
N VAL A 133 22.36 22.91 -17.45
CA VAL A 133 22.81 21.99 -18.51
C VAL A 133 21.65 21.74 -19.48
N GLU A 134 21.90 22.05 -20.74
CA GLU A 134 20.91 21.96 -21.82
C GLU A 134 20.35 20.53 -21.97
N GLY A 135 19.02 20.41 -22.09
CA GLY A 135 18.35 19.13 -22.37
C GLY A 135 18.26 18.14 -21.20
N VAL A 136 18.86 18.42 -20.05
CA VAL A 136 18.75 17.53 -18.86
C VAL A 136 17.31 17.42 -18.39
N LYS A 137 16.59 18.54 -18.32
CA LYS A 137 15.21 18.55 -17.82
C LYS A 137 14.26 17.85 -18.80
N GLU A 138 14.56 17.91 -20.09
CA GLU A 138 13.74 17.41 -21.19
C GLU A 138 13.99 15.92 -21.46
N HIS A 139 15.21 15.42 -21.23
CA HIS A 139 15.63 14.10 -21.70
C HIS A 139 16.09 13.13 -20.60
N ALA A 140 16.71 13.63 -19.53
CA ALA A 140 17.21 12.77 -18.46
C ALA A 140 16.07 12.25 -17.57
N CYS A 141 16.26 11.06 -17.00
CA CYS A 141 15.37 10.53 -15.98
C CYS A 141 15.89 10.93 -14.61
N PHE A 142 15.08 11.57 -13.79
CA PHE A 142 15.42 11.79 -12.38
C PHE A 142 15.20 10.50 -11.58
N LEU A 143 15.64 10.47 -10.33
CA LEU A 143 15.43 9.34 -9.42
C LEU A 143 15.12 9.84 -8.00
N ARG A 144 13.97 10.51 -7.84
CA ARG A 144 13.51 11.11 -6.56
C ARG A 144 12.21 10.52 -6.04
N ASP A 145 11.39 9.99 -6.95
CA ASP A 145 10.04 9.53 -6.70
C ASP A 145 9.79 8.11 -7.22
N ALA A 146 8.68 7.48 -6.82
CA ALA A 146 8.30 6.17 -7.33
C ALA A 146 7.92 6.23 -8.82
N THR A 147 7.32 7.32 -9.28
CA THR A 147 7.01 7.52 -10.71
C THR A 147 8.27 7.66 -11.55
N ASP A 148 9.30 8.31 -11.00
CA ASP A 148 10.63 8.39 -11.63
C ASP A 148 11.24 6.99 -11.81
N ALA A 149 11.26 6.21 -10.71
CA ALA A 149 11.77 4.85 -10.71
C ALA A 149 11.04 3.95 -11.71
N ARG A 150 9.71 4.06 -11.80
CA ARG A 150 8.90 3.35 -12.80
C ARG A 150 9.26 3.75 -14.22
N THR A 151 9.47 5.04 -14.47
CA THR A 151 9.87 5.56 -15.78
C THR A 151 11.24 5.02 -16.19
N VAL A 152 12.20 4.99 -15.27
CA VAL A 152 13.53 4.41 -15.48
C VAL A 152 13.40 2.92 -15.83
N ARG A 153 12.66 2.15 -15.04
CA ARG A 153 12.45 0.71 -15.26
C ARG A 153 11.90 0.42 -16.65
N LEU A 154 10.83 1.11 -17.03
CA LEU A 154 10.17 0.94 -18.33
C LEU A 154 11.11 1.29 -19.48
N LYS A 155 11.86 2.39 -19.37
CA LYS A 155 12.83 2.78 -20.39
C LYS A 155 13.94 1.75 -20.53
N VAL A 156 14.50 1.24 -19.43
CA VAL A 156 15.54 0.19 -19.46
C VAL A 156 15.02 -1.04 -20.20
N LEU A 157 13.86 -1.58 -19.80
CA LEU A 157 13.27 -2.77 -20.45
C LEU A 157 12.97 -2.51 -21.94
N GLN A 158 12.43 -1.32 -22.26
CA GLN A 158 12.17 -0.93 -23.65
C GLN A 158 13.45 -0.91 -24.50
N LYS A 159 14.61 -0.52 -23.95
CA LYS A 159 15.88 -0.55 -24.70
C LYS A 159 16.34 -1.96 -25.02
N PHE A 160 16.08 -2.93 -24.13
CA PHE A 160 16.34 -4.34 -24.41
C PHE A 160 15.46 -4.87 -25.53
N GLU A 161 14.15 -4.60 -25.50
CA GLU A 161 13.23 -4.98 -26.57
C GLU A 161 13.61 -4.38 -27.93
N GLN A 162 13.99 -3.09 -27.94
CA GLN A 162 14.44 -2.42 -29.16
C GLN A 162 15.74 -3.03 -29.71
N ALA A 163 16.70 -3.37 -28.83
CA ALA A 163 17.96 -3.97 -29.22
C ALA A 163 17.83 -5.44 -29.67
N ALA A 164 16.78 -6.14 -29.22
CA ALA A 164 16.46 -7.51 -29.62
C ALA A 164 15.84 -7.62 -31.02
N LEU A 165 15.43 -6.49 -31.63
CA LEU A 165 14.85 -6.51 -32.97
C LEU A 165 15.85 -7.05 -34.01
N PRO A 166 15.41 -7.91 -34.96
CA PRO A 166 16.31 -8.55 -35.93
C PRO A 166 17.10 -7.59 -36.83
N ASN A 167 16.59 -6.38 -37.03
CA ASN A 167 17.20 -5.36 -37.89
C ASN A 167 18.19 -4.45 -37.14
N ALA A 168 18.37 -4.60 -35.82
CA ALA A 168 19.30 -3.78 -35.06
C ALA A 168 20.75 -4.22 -35.29
N SER A 169 21.60 -3.31 -35.76
CA SER A 169 23.04 -3.53 -35.89
C SER A 169 23.75 -3.55 -34.53
N ASP A 170 24.91 -4.17 -34.44
CA ASP A 170 25.72 -4.19 -33.20
C ASP A 170 26.11 -2.79 -32.71
N ALA A 171 26.27 -1.83 -33.63
CA ALA A 171 26.51 -0.43 -33.30
C ALA A 171 25.29 0.20 -32.64
N GLU A 172 24.09 -0.04 -33.16
CA GLU A 172 22.84 0.43 -32.57
C GLU A 172 22.56 -0.24 -31.22
N ARG A 173 22.80 -1.54 -31.09
CA ARG A 173 22.68 -2.28 -29.82
C ARG A 173 23.55 -1.66 -28.73
N LYS A 174 24.81 -1.34 -29.03
CA LYS A 174 25.72 -0.66 -28.08
C LYS A 174 25.22 0.72 -27.67
N ARG A 175 24.63 1.48 -28.61
CA ARG A 175 24.07 2.81 -28.31
C ARG A 175 22.80 2.72 -27.45
N LEU A 176 21.93 1.76 -27.73
CA LEU A 176 20.67 1.52 -26.99
C LEU A 176 20.93 0.97 -25.58
N LEU A 177 21.93 0.09 -25.43
CA LEU A 177 22.22 -0.61 -24.18
C LEU A 177 23.35 0.02 -23.36
N HIS A 178 23.73 1.26 -23.68
CA HIS A 178 24.54 2.09 -22.79
C HIS A 178 23.64 2.88 -21.83
N PHE A 179 23.82 2.64 -20.54
CA PHE A 179 23.11 3.31 -19.45
C PHE A 179 24.05 4.25 -18.71
N ALA A 180 23.76 5.56 -18.79
CA ALA A 180 24.58 6.59 -18.18
C ALA A 180 23.95 7.08 -16.87
N VAL A 181 24.71 7.06 -15.79
CA VAL A 181 24.31 7.56 -14.47
C VAL A 181 25.12 8.81 -14.16
N VAL A 182 24.45 9.96 -14.06
CA VAL A 182 25.09 11.24 -13.74
C VAL A 182 24.92 11.51 -12.24
N GLY A 183 26.03 11.50 -11.51
CA GLY A 183 26.12 11.62 -10.06
C GLY A 183 26.68 10.36 -9.41
N GLY A 184 27.85 10.47 -8.78
CA GLY A 184 28.51 9.44 -8.00
C GLY A 184 28.19 9.52 -6.49
N GLY A 185 27.08 10.15 -6.12
CA GLY A 185 26.53 10.07 -4.77
C GLY A 185 25.89 8.69 -4.48
N PRO A 186 25.43 8.44 -3.25
CA PRO A 186 24.85 7.15 -2.87
C PRO A 186 23.75 6.68 -3.81
N THR A 187 22.80 7.55 -4.16
CA THR A 187 21.69 7.19 -5.05
C THR A 187 22.13 6.72 -6.43
N GLY A 188 23.10 7.41 -7.05
CA GLY A 188 23.61 7.01 -8.36
C GLY A 188 24.43 5.73 -8.31
N ILE A 189 25.24 5.56 -7.26
CA ILE A 189 26.03 4.34 -7.02
C ILE A 189 25.13 3.14 -6.76
N GLU A 190 24.14 3.27 -5.87
CA GLU A 190 23.18 2.22 -5.56
C GLU A 190 22.36 1.84 -6.80
N PHE A 191 21.89 2.83 -7.58
CA PHE A 191 21.17 2.55 -8.82
C PHE A 191 22.04 1.84 -9.86
N ALA A 192 23.28 2.27 -10.07
CA ALA A 192 24.18 1.61 -11.03
C ALA A 192 24.47 0.15 -10.63
N ALA A 193 24.61 -0.11 -9.33
CA ALA A 193 24.80 -1.46 -8.80
C ALA A 193 23.54 -2.34 -8.97
N GLU A 194 22.38 -1.81 -8.61
CA GLU A 194 21.08 -2.49 -8.78
C GLU A 194 20.76 -2.76 -10.25
N LEU A 195 21.09 -1.83 -11.15
CA LEU A 195 20.94 -2.00 -12.60
C LEU A 195 21.88 -3.09 -13.13
N HIS A 196 23.12 -3.11 -12.66
CA HIS A 196 24.06 -4.17 -13.00
C HIS A 196 23.52 -5.54 -12.58
N ASP A 197 23.00 -5.67 -11.36
CA ASP A 197 22.45 -6.92 -10.85
C ASP A 197 21.24 -7.37 -11.68
N LEU A 198 20.28 -6.47 -11.98
CA LEU A 198 19.17 -6.76 -12.90
C LEU A 198 19.65 -7.26 -14.27
N VAL A 199 20.65 -6.59 -14.85
CA VAL A 199 21.18 -6.95 -16.17
C VAL A 199 21.80 -8.36 -16.14
N HIS A 200 22.63 -8.67 -15.15
CA HIS A 200 23.42 -9.90 -15.14
C HIS A 200 22.70 -11.09 -14.51
N GLU A 201 21.73 -10.87 -13.62
CA GLU A 201 21.00 -11.94 -12.96
C GLU A 201 19.69 -12.28 -13.67
N ASP A 202 18.97 -11.29 -14.20
CA ASP A 202 17.65 -11.48 -14.81
C ASP A 202 17.70 -11.35 -16.33
N LEU A 203 18.14 -10.19 -16.85
CA LEU A 203 18.09 -9.91 -18.28
C LEU A 203 19.07 -10.76 -19.09
N ALA A 204 20.19 -11.18 -18.51
CA ALA A 204 21.13 -12.12 -19.14
C ALA A 204 20.51 -13.48 -19.46
N LYS A 205 19.49 -13.91 -18.69
CA LYS A 205 18.75 -15.15 -18.97
C LYS A 205 17.77 -14.98 -20.13
N LEU A 206 17.22 -13.78 -20.30
CA LEU A 206 16.21 -13.46 -21.30
C LEU A 206 16.83 -13.02 -22.64
N TYR A 207 17.96 -12.31 -22.60
CA TYR A 207 18.64 -11.70 -23.74
C TYR A 207 20.14 -12.02 -23.77
N PRO A 208 20.54 -13.31 -23.79
CA PRO A 208 21.94 -13.69 -23.67
C PRO A 208 22.83 -13.10 -24.78
N GLU A 209 22.30 -12.98 -26.00
CA GLU A 209 23.00 -12.40 -27.15
C GLU A 209 23.25 -10.88 -27.04
N LEU A 210 22.48 -10.17 -26.21
CA LEU A 210 22.62 -8.72 -26.05
C LEU A 210 23.68 -8.33 -25.01
N MET A 211 24.04 -9.25 -24.10
CA MET A 211 24.96 -8.98 -22.98
C MET A 211 26.31 -8.36 -23.40
N PRO A 212 26.97 -8.77 -24.50
CA PRO A 212 28.21 -8.15 -24.96
C PRO A 212 28.09 -6.67 -25.36
N HIS A 213 26.87 -6.17 -25.55
CA HIS A 213 26.60 -4.81 -25.97
C HIS A 213 26.19 -3.88 -24.82
N VAL A 214 25.96 -4.42 -23.61
CA VAL A 214 25.53 -3.63 -22.45
C VAL A 214 26.70 -2.89 -21.83
N ALA A 215 26.50 -1.60 -21.51
CA ALA A 215 27.47 -0.78 -20.79
C ALA A 215 26.77 0.06 -19.72
N ILE A 216 27.39 0.16 -18.53
CA ILE A 216 26.93 1.05 -17.46
C ILE A 216 28.09 1.99 -17.10
N THR A 217 27.84 3.30 -17.20
CA THR A 217 28.86 4.32 -16.92
C THR A 217 28.33 5.35 -15.94
N ILE A 218 29.10 5.60 -14.88
CA ILE A 218 28.84 6.63 -13.87
C ILE A 218 29.72 7.83 -14.18
N TYR A 219 29.10 8.99 -14.37
CA TYR A 219 29.78 10.27 -14.57
C TYR A 219 29.60 11.14 -13.34
N ASP A 220 30.69 11.66 -12.78
CA ASP A 220 30.65 12.66 -11.70
C ASP A 220 31.62 13.79 -12.01
N ILE A 221 31.23 15.02 -11.67
CA ILE A 221 32.09 16.20 -11.74
C ILE A 221 33.12 16.21 -10.62
N ALA A 222 32.81 15.57 -9.48
CA ALA A 222 33.71 15.50 -8.35
C ALA A 222 34.89 14.55 -8.64
N PRO A 223 36.06 14.81 -8.05
CA PRO A 223 37.23 13.91 -8.16
C PRO A 223 37.03 12.58 -7.42
N LYS A 224 35.94 12.43 -6.67
CA LYS A 224 35.67 11.27 -5.82
C LYS A 224 34.17 10.97 -5.77
N VAL A 225 33.81 9.72 -6.04
CA VAL A 225 32.47 9.17 -5.78
C VAL A 225 32.28 8.89 -4.29
N LEU A 226 31.02 8.88 -3.82
CA LEU A 226 30.66 8.69 -2.42
C LEU A 226 31.42 9.64 -1.48
N PRO A 227 31.34 10.96 -1.70
CA PRO A 227 32.19 11.93 -0.98
C PRO A 227 31.98 11.94 0.53
N MET A 228 30.83 11.44 1.02
CA MET A 228 30.53 11.32 2.45
C MET A 228 31.22 10.14 3.15
N PHE A 229 31.75 9.18 2.38
CA PHE A 229 32.54 8.08 2.92
C PHE A 229 34.02 8.46 2.95
N ASP A 230 34.84 7.78 3.75
CA ASP A 230 36.29 7.94 3.73
C ASP A 230 36.90 7.51 2.38
N ARG A 231 38.19 7.72 2.20
CA ARG A 231 38.88 7.43 0.93
C ARG A 231 38.99 5.93 0.65
N ASN A 232 39.10 5.10 1.69
CA ASN A 232 39.28 3.66 1.57
C ASN A 232 37.98 2.96 1.15
N LEU A 233 36.85 3.33 1.76
CA LEU A 233 35.53 2.80 1.42
C LEU A 233 35.09 3.22 0.01
N ALA A 234 35.35 4.46 -0.39
CA ALA A 234 35.11 4.91 -1.76
C ALA A 234 35.98 4.12 -2.77
N ALA A 235 37.28 3.95 -2.49
CA ALA A 235 38.16 3.15 -3.35
C ALA A 235 37.72 1.68 -3.42
N TYR A 236 37.22 1.11 -2.32
CA TYR A 236 36.64 -0.23 -2.28
C TYR A 236 35.41 -0.33 -3.21
N ALA A 237 34.50 0.64 -3.18
CA ALA A 237 33.35 0.70 -4.08
C ALA A 237 33.77 0.79 -5.55
N THR A 238 34.69 1.70 -5.89
CA THR A 238 35.20 1.84 -7.27
C THR A 238 35.88 0.56 -7.77
N ASN A 239 36.61 -0.15 -6.90
CA ASN A 239 37.24 -1.42 -7.26
C ASN A 239 36.21 -2.54 -7.52
N ILE A 240 35.10 -2.58 -6.77
CA ILE A 240 34.00 -3.52 -7.05
C ILE A 240 33.39 -3.21 -8.42
N PHE A 241 33.09 -1.95 -8.70
CA PHE A 241 32.47 -1.53 -9.96
C PHE A 241 33.37 -1.84 -11.16
N LYS A 242 34.68 -1.58 -11.04
CA LYS A 242 35.66 -1.95 -12.06
C LYS A 242 35.66 -3.45 -12.36
N ARG A 243 35.51 -4.31 -11.34
CA ARG A 243 35.42 -5.77 -11.52
C ARG A 243 34.09 -6.22 -12.12
N ALA A 244 33.03 -5.45 -11.88
CA ALA A 244 31.68 -5.66 -12.41
C ALA A 244 31.48 -5.07 -13.81
N GLY A 245 32.51 -4.48 -14.43
CA GLY A 245 32.41 -3.84 -15.74
C GLY A 245 31.67 -2.50 -15.74
N ILE A 246 31.32 -1.96 -14.57
CA ILE A 246 30.75 -0.61 -14.43
C ILE A 246 31.89 0.41 -14.49
N GLN A 247 31.81 1.33 -15.46
CA GLN A 247 32.80 2.40 -15.62
C GLN A 247 32.49 3.56 -14.68
N VAL A 248 33.51 4.07 -13.99
CA VAL A 248 33.38 5.26 -13.12
C VAL A 248 34.30 6.35 -13.65
N LYS A 249 33.70 7.43 -14.16
CA LYS A 249 34.36 8.58 -14.78
C LYS A 249 34.14 9.83 -13.91
N THR A 250 35.08 10.06 -12.99
CA THR A 250 35.15 11.26 -12.16
C THR A 250 35.74 12.43 -12.95
N GLU A 251 35.50 13.67 -12.48
CA GLU A 251 35.94 14.90 -13.16
C GLU A 251 35.39 15.04 -14.60
N HIS A 252 34.23 14.47 -14.88
CA HIS A 252 33.55 14.56 -16.18
C HIS A 252 32.36 15.53 -16.11
N HIS A 253 32.36 16.54 -16.99
CA HIS A 253 31.43 17.65 -16.97
C HIS A 253 30.43 17.52 -18.12
N LEU A 254 29.21 17.09 -17.82
CA LEU A 254 28.12 17.08 -18.80
C LEU A 254 27.69 18.52 -19.13
N GLN A 255 27.70 18.87 -20.41
CA GLN A 255 27.37 20.20 -20.92
C GLN A 255 26.04 20.25 -21.69
N GLY A 256 25.52 19.09 -22.11
CA GLY A 256 24.21 19.02 -22.74
C GLY A 256 23.78 17.58 -23.05
N ILE A 257 22.47 17.40 -23.19
CA ILE A 257 21.85 16.17 -23.69
C ILE A 257 20.94 16.56 -24.84
N ARG A 258 20.99 15.83 -25.95
CA ARG A 258 20.00 15.95 -27.03
C ARG A 258 19.49 14.57 -27.44
N ARG A 259 18.28 14.52 -27.97
CA ARG A 259 17.71 13.28 -28.50
C ARG A 259 18.13 13.07 -29.95
N ASP A 260 18.51 11.85 -30.29
CA ASP A 260 18.78 11.37 -31.64
C ASP A 260 18.01 10.05 -31.84
N ASN A 261 16.83 10.13 -32.47
CA ASN A 261 15.88 9.02 -32.59
C ASN A 261 15.56 8.38 -31.21
N ASP A 262 15.94 7.12 -31.02
CA ASP A 262 15.70 6.32 -29.81
C ASP A 262 16.84 6.39 -28.79
N VAL A 263 17.92 7.13 -29.06
CA VAL A 263 19.04 7.31 -28.13
C VAL A 263 19.24 8.77 -27.72
N LEU A 264 19.98 8.95 -26.64
CA LEU A 264 20.39 10.25 -26.13
C LEU A 264 21.87 10.45 -26.42
N LEU A 265 22.23 11.63 -26.91
CA LEU A 265 23.61 12.03 -27.16
C LEU A 265 24.01 13.02 -26.07
N MET A 266 25.06 12.66 -25.34
CA MET A 266 25.60 13.42 -24.22
C MET A 266 26.87 14.15 -24.65
N ARG A 267 26.87 15.48 -24.55
CA ARG A 267 28.05 16.32 -24.76
C ARG A 267 28.80 16.47 -23.44
N ILE A 268 29.94 15.82 -23.32
CA ILE A 268 30.79 15.81 -22.12
C ILE A 268 32.10 16.51 -22.47
N LYS A 269 32.54 17.46 -21.65
CA LYS A 269 33.71 18.31 -21.94
C LYS A 269 35.00 17.50 -22.16
N GLU A 270 35.17 16.42 -21.42
CA GLU A 270 36.36 15.57 -21.42
C GLU A 270 36.33 14.50 -22.52
N GLU A 271 35.21 14.35 -23.23
CA GLU A 271 35.07 13.37 -24.32
C GLU A 271 35.19 14.08 -25.68
N PRO A 272 35.96 13.53 -26.64
CA PRO A 272 36.16 14.17 -27.94
C PRO A 272 34.91 14.16 -28.84
N GLU A 273 34.01 13.20 -28.62
CA GLU A 273 32.76 13.03 -29.35
C GLU A 273 31.57 12.92 -28.38
N GLU A 274 30.35 13.14 -28.88
CA GLU A 274 29.15 12.94 -28.07
C GLU A 274 28.96 11.44 -27.72
N VAL A 275 28.69 11.17 -26.45
CA VAL A 275 28.51 9.80 -25.96
C VAL A 275 27.04 9.41 -26.08
N ALA A 276 26.74 8.35 -26.84
CA ALA A 276 25.39 7.83 -26.97
C ALA A 276 24.98 6.97 -25.77
N ALA A 277 23.77 7.14 -25.25
CA ALA A 277 23.17 6.33 -24.20
C ALA A 277 21.68 6.10 -24.46
N GLY A 278 21.16 4.91 -24.19
CA GLY A 278 19.74 4.61 -24.28
C GLY A 278 18.93 5.23 -23.15
N VAL A 279 19.54 5.34 -21.96
CA VAL A 279 18.95 6.00 -20.79
C VAL A 279 20.03 6.82 -20.08
N VAL A 280 19.70 8.06 -19.73
CA VAL A 280 20.49 8.92 -18.85
C VAL A 280 19.73 9.12 -17.55
N VAL A 281 20.31 8.72 -16.42
CA VAL A 281 19.73 8.90 -15.08
C VAL A 281 20.47 10.01 -14.35
N TRP A 282 19.74 11.06 -13.96
CA TRP A 282 20.26 12.23 -13.27
C TRP A 282 19.99 12.13 -11.75
N SER A 283 21.05 11.90 -10.98
CA SER A 283 20.99 11.65 -9.53
C SER A 283 21.78 12.67 -8.69
N THR A 284 22.24 13.76 -9.30
CA THR A 284 23.05 14.80 -8.64
C THR A 284 22.35 16.17 -8.62
N GLY A 285 22.84 17.05 -7.73
CA GLY A 285 22.39 18.42 -7.58
C GLY A 285 21.13 18.58 -6.72
N LEU A 286 21.22 19.50 -5.75
CA LEU A 286 20.10 19.95 -4.93
C LEU A 286 19.94 21.45 -5.12
N MET A 287 18.75 21.90 -5.49
CA MET A 287 18.36 23.31 -5.45
C MET A 287 17.23 23.52 -4.45
N GLN A 288 17.16 24.74 -3.91
CA GLN A 288 16.08 25.11 -3.00
C GLN A 288 14.71 25.03 -3.68
N ASN A 289 13.70 24.69 -2.89
CA ASN A 289 12.33 24.67 -3.36
C ASN A 289 11.92 26.07 -3.86
N PRO A 290 11.28 26.21 -5.05
CA PRO A 290 10.87 27.51 -5.58
C PRO A 290 10.02 28.34 -4.62
N LEU A 291 9.19 27.70 -3.79
CA LEU A 291 8.43 28.39 -2.74
C LEU A 291 9.37 29.04 -1.73
N VAL A 292 10.36 28.28 -1.22
CA VAL A 292 11.36 28.78 -0.27
C VAL A 292 12.14 29.94 -0.88
N GLY A 293 12.60 29.79 -2.13
CA GLY A 293 13.35 30.82 -2.84
C GLY A 293 12.59 32.14 -3.02
N ARG A 294 11.25 32.11 -3.07
CA ARG A 294 10.41 33.32 -3.10
C ARG A 294 10.15 33.92 -1.71
N LEU A 295 10.13 33.10 -0.67
CA LEU A 295 9.82 33.54 0.70
C LEU A 295 11.05 34.08 1.42
N VAL A 296 12.23 33.48 1.24
CA VAL A 296 13.45 33.99 1.89
C VAL A 296 13.79 35.38 1.35
N GLY A 297 14.08 36.31 2.25
CA GLY A 297 14.31 37.71 1.91
C GLY A 297 13.04 38.53 1.65
N HIS A 298 11.84 37.95 1.78
CA HIS A 298 10.58 38.70 1.71
C HIS A 298 10.34 39.47 3.01
N GLU A 299 9.86 40.71 2.90
CA GLU A 299 9.48 41.55 4.04
C GLU A 299 8.11 41.10 4.59
N VAL A 300 8.03 40.78 5.87
CA VAL A 300 6.76 40.49 6.54
C VAL A 300 6.35 41.75 7.30
N GLU A 301 5.22 42.33 6.90
CA GLU A 301 4.72 43.58 7.48
C GLU A 301 4.66 43.49 9.02
N GLY A 302 5.37 44.40 9.68
CA GLY A 302 5.44 44.48 11.15
C GLY A 302 6.32 43.44 11.84
N LEU A 303 6.96 42.52 11.11
CA LEU A 303 7.78 41.43 11.68
C LEU A 303 9.22 41.40 11.14
N GLY A 304 9.49 41.97 9.97
CA GLY A 304 10.81 42.06 9.36
C GLY A 304 11.04 41.09 8.20
N LYS A 305 12.28 41.04 7.72
CA LYS A 305 12.66 40.31 6.51
C LYS A 305 12.99 38.85 6.83
N ILE A 306 12.43 37.88 6.11
CA ILE A 306 12.72 36.46 6.36
C ILE A 306 14.21 36.16 6.12
N ALA A 307 14.88 35.66 7.15
CA ALA A 307 16.31 35.42 7.14
C ALA A 307 16.67 34.23 6.23
N LYS A 308 17.71 34.43 5.43
CA LYS A 308 18.23 33.42 4.50
C LYS A 308 19.49 32.80 5.06
N ASN A 309 19.54 31.47 5.14
CA ASN A 309 20.75 30.80 5.59
C ASN A 309 21.88 30.99 4.56
N SER A 310 23.01 31.52 5.04
CA SER A 310 24.16 31.92 4.22
C SER A 310 24.77 30.79 3.40
N LYS A 311 24.74 29.54 3.90
CA LYS A 311 25.36 28.37 3.26
C LYS A 311 24.43 27.63 2.31
N THR A 312 23.17 27.45 2.69
CA THR A 312 22.22 26.58 1.97
C THR A 312 21.24 27.35 1.09
N GLY A 313 21.07 28.64 1.35
CA GLY A 313 20.08 29.50 0.70
C GLY A 313 18.62 29.20 1.06
N GLY A 314 18.36 28.25 1.97
CA GLY A 314 17.04 27.98 2.54
C GLY A 314 16.70 28.90 3.72
N PHE A 315 15.66 28.54 4.48
CA PHE A 315 15.30 29.27 5.70
C PHE A 315 16.41 29.17 6.75
N ALA A 316 16.81 30.31 7.31
CA ALA A 316 17.57 30.32 8.56
C ALA A 316 16.62 30.05 9.73
N VAL A 317 16.94 29.06 10.54
CA VAL A 317 16.18 28.72 11.75
C VAL A 317 17.05 28.81 13.00
N ASP A 318 16.44 29.00 14.17
CA ASP A 318 17.14 28.87 15.44
C ASP A 318 17.30 27.39 15.87
N SER A 319 17.93 27.18 17.03
CA SER A 319 18.09 25.85 17.64
C SER A 319 16.76 25.17 18.01
N HIS A 320 15.64 25.87 17.90
CA HIS A 320 14.29 25.40 18.18
C HIS A 320 13.49 25.19 16.88
N LEU A 321 14.16 25.31 15.72
CA LEU A 321 13.65 25.11 14.37
C LEU A 321 12.61 26.16 13.94
N ARG A 322 12.61 27.33 14.60
CA ARG A 322 11.73 28.47 14.25
C ARG A 322 12.39 29.31 13.18
N VAL A 323 11.63 29.67 12.15
CA VAL A 323 12.08 30.57 11.07
C VAL A 323 12.50 31.90 11.67
N GLN A 324 13.63 32.46 11.24
CA GLN A 324 14.12 33.76 11.71
C GLN A 324 13.74 34.88 10.75
N VAL A 325 13.57 36.08 11.31
CA VAL A 325 13.42 37.35 10.60
C VAL A 325 14.52 38.32 11.04
N GLU A 326 15.00 39.11 10.09
CA GLU A 326 15.97 40.19 10.26
C GLU A 326 15.22 41.52 10.37
N THR A 327 15.46 42.25 11.46
CA THR A 327 14.94 43.59 11.70
C THR A 327 16.08 44.57 11.92
N GLU A 328 15.92 45.80 11.47
CA GLU A 328 16.84 46.89 11.82
C GLU A 328 16.40 47.51 13.14
N GLU A 329 17.26 47.42 14.17
CA GLU A 329 17.07 48.10 15.45
C GLU A 329 18.22 49.07 15.70
N HIS A 330 17.98 50.12 16.48
CA HIS A 330 19.06 50.99 16.93
C HIS A 330 19.66 50.43 18.22
N ASP A 331 20.98 50.29 18.27
CA ASP A 331 21.67 49.98 19.52
C ASP A 331 21.60 51.15 20.51
N ALA A 332 22.09 50.94 21.74
CA ALA A 332 22.11 51.95 22.79
C ALA A 332 22.92 53.22 22.44
N SER A 333 23.70 53.20 21.34
CA SER A 333 24.45 54.35 20.81
C SER A 333 23.78 55.03 19.60
N GLY A 334 22.59 54.58 19.21
CA GLY A 334 21.84 55.09 18.06
C GLY A 334 22.29 54.51 16.71
N LYS A 335 23.24 53.58 16.69
CA LYS A 335 23.74 52.96 15.47
C LYS A 335 22.79 51.84 15.04
N GLN A 336 22.45 51.80 13.75
CA GLN A 336 21.63 50.71 13.21
C GLN A 336 22.39 49.37 13.34
N VAL A 337 21.75 48.40 13.96
CA VAL A 337 22.22 47.03 14.14
C VAL A 337 21.13 46.09 13.65
N GLN A 338 21.54 45.09 12.86
CA GLN A 338 20.65 44.06 12.40
C GLN A 338 20.44 43.02 13.51
N VAL A 339 19.19 42.81 13.91
CA VAL A 339 18.80 41.87 14.97
C VAL A 339 17.97 40.76 14.34
N THR A 340 18.27 39.51 14.69
CA THR A 340 17.50 38.34 14.26
C THR A 340 16.53 37.89 15.35
N LYS A 341 15.26 37.70 15.01
CA LYS A 341 14.21 37.23 15.93
C LYS A 341 13.44 36.05 15.33
N PRO A 342 12.90 35.13 16.14
CA PRO A 342 12.05 34.05 15.65
C PRO A 342 10.69 34.59 15.17
N LEU A 343 10.28 34.17 13.97
CA LEU A 343 8.94 34.37 13.44
C LEU A 343 7.93 33.55 14.26
N PRO A 344 6.90 34.18 14.86
CA PRO A 344 5.95 33.47 15.70
C PRO A 344 5.22 32.35 14.95
N ASP A 345 5.08 31.18 15.58
CA ASP A 345 4.31 30.03 15.10
C ASP A 345 4.73 29.42 13.74
N VAL A 346 5.86 29.83 13.19
CA VAL A 346 6.38 29.34 11.91
C VAL A 346 7.69 28.58 12.12
N TYR A 347 7.71 27.35 11.64
CA TYR A 347 8.83 26.41 11.73
C TYR A 347 9.24 25.93 10.35
N ALA A 348 10.51 25.56 10.17
CA ALA A 348 10.98 24.94 8.95
C ALA A 348 11.95 23.80 9.27
N ILE A 349 11.77 22.66 8.60
CA ILE A 349 12.51 21.41 8.87
C ILE A 349 12.83 20.64 7.58
N GLY A 350 13.83 19.77 7.63
CA GLY A 350 14.36 19.05 6.47
C GLY A 350 15.22 19.93 5.57
N ASP A 351 15.38 19.53 4.31
CA ASP A 351 16.36 20.11 3.39
C ASP A 351 16.09 21.58 2.99
N CYS A 352 14.93 22.14 3.35
CA CYS A 352 14.60 23.55 3.08
C CYS A 352 15.04 24.52 4.19
N ALA A 353 15.65 24.04 5.27
CA ALA A 353 16.03 24.86 6.42
C ALA A 353 17.35 24.40 7.06
N ASN A 354 18.09 25.34 7.66
CA ASN A 354 19.27 25.00 8.44
C ASN A 354 19.43 25.92 9.66
N ILE A 355 20.01 25.38 10.73
CA ILE A 355 20.28 26.15 11.95
C ILE A 355 21.49 27.04 11.68
N GLU A 356 21.38 28.35 11.93
CA GLU A 356 22.49 29.26 11.69
C GLU A 356 23.73 28.85 12.52
N GLY A 357 24.89 28.83 11.88
CA GLY A 357 26.14 28.35 12.51
C GLY A 357 26.30 26.83 12.61
N GLN A 358 25.27 26.02 12.33
CA GLN A 358 25.37 24.55 12.27
C GLN A 358 25.14 24.04 10.85
N ALA A 359 26.12 23.32 10.29
CA ALA A 359 25.98 22.72 8.95
C ALA A 359 25.49 21.27 9.07
N LEU A 360 24.17 21.07 9.12
CA LEU A 360 23.58 19.72 9.06
C LEU A 360 23.50 19.21 7.61
N PRO A 361 23.77 17.92 7.35
CA PRO A 361 23.69 17.36 6.01
C PRO A 361 22.22 17.14 5.59
N ALA A 362 21.91 17.42 4.32
CA ALA A 362 20.59 17.20 3.72
C ALA A 362 20.30 15.70 3.59
N THR A 363 19.78 15.10 4.66
CA THR A 363 19.58 13.65 4.76
C THR A 363 18.24 13.33 5.43
N ALA A 364 17.70 12.16 5.07
CA ALA A 364 16.52 11.59 5.69
C ALA A 364 16.62 11.48 7.23
N GLN A 365 17.82 11.24 7.75
CA GLN A 365 18.06 11.12 9.20
C GLN A 365 17.84 12.45 9.92
N VAL A 366 18.43 13.54 9.41
CA VAL A 366 18.24 14.88 9.95
C VAL A 366 16.77 15.27 9.90
N ALA A 367 16.13 15.11 8.75
CA ALA A 367 14.71 15.42 8.54
C ALA A 367 13.80 14.67 9.53
N SER A 368 14.02 13.37 9.74
CA SER A 368 13.23 12.54 10.64
C SER A 368 13.44 12.89 12.12
N GLN A 369 14.68 13.20 12.51
CA GLN A 369 15.00 13.61 13.88
C GLN A 369 14.41 14.99 14.21
N GLN A 370 14.51 15.95 13.29
CA GLN A 370 13.86 17.26 13.42
C GLN A 370 12.34 17.13 13.57
N ALA A 371 11.71 16.29 12.73
CA ALA A 371 10.28 15.99 12.80
C ALA A 371 9.87 15.37 14.15
N THR A 372 10.65 14.41 14.65
CA THR A 372 10.39 13.77 15.96
C THR A 372 10.53 14.76 17.11
N TYR A 373 11.57 15.59 17.08
CA TYR A 373 11.79 16.64 18.07
C TYR A 373 10.64 17.64 18.11
N LEU A 374 10.23 18.15 16.94
CA LEU A 374 9.16 19.15 16.85
C LEU A 374 7.80 18.54 17.20
N GLY A 375 7.51 17.31 16.76
CA GLY A 375 6.28 16.61 17.10
C GLY A 375 6.12 16.37 18.60
N LYS A 376 7.20 15.97 19.31
CA LYS A 376 7.19 15.86 20.78
C LYS A 376 6.86 17.19 21.45
N ARG A 377 7.33 18.30 20.90
CA ARG A 377 7.04 19.64 21.43
C ARG A 377 5.60 20.06 21.22
N PHE A 378 5.04 19.81 20.04
CA PHE A 378 3.63 20.09 19.78
C PHE A 378 2.71 19.23 20.66
N ASN A 379 3.10 17.99 20.96
CA ASN A 379 2.33 17.12 21.84
C ASN A 379 2.37 17.51 23.32
N ALA A 380 3.38 18.27 23.76
CA ALA A 380 3.49 18.73 25.15
C ALA A 380 2.49 19.85 25.51
N GLY A 381 1.82 20.45 24.50
CA GLY A 381 0.78 21.48 24.70
C GLY A 381 1.28 22.81 25.27
N THR A 382 0.34 23.71 25.57
CA THR A 382 0.61 25.03 26.20
C THR A 382 0.95 24.94 27.69
N SER A 383 0.70 23.81 28.35
CA SER A 383 0.99 23.60 29.78
C SER A 383 2.48 23.59 30.14
N ALA A 384 3.37 23.63 29.13
CA ALA A 384 4.82 23.77 29.29
C ALA A 384 5.34 25.21 29.06
N GLN A 385 4.45 26.21 28.97
CA GLN A 385 4.81 27.64 28.94
C GLN A 385 5.51 28.05 30.25
N GLY A 386 6.81 27.77 30.36
CA GLY A 386 7.62 28.08 31.53
C GLY A 386 8.85 27.18 31.71
N THR A 387 8.85 25.97 31.14
CA THR A 387 10.03 25.07 31.19
C THR A 387 10.98 25.35 30.02
N PRO A 388 12.27 25.66 30.26
CA PRO A 388 13.27 25.77 29.20
C PRO A 388 13.38 24.45 28.45
N THR A 389 13.03 24.46 27.16
CA THR A 389 13.08 23.26 26.34
C THR A 389 14.43 23.16 25.63
N ALA A 390 15.06 21.99 25.74
CA ALA A 390 16.40 21.76 25.20
C ALA A 390 16.47 21.96 23.67
N PRO A 391 17.54 22.56 23.12
CA PRO A 391 17.70 22.78 21.69
C PRO A 391 17.77 21.46 20.90
N PHE A 392 17.49 21.53 19.60
CA PHE A 392 17.65 20.39 18.70
C PHE A 392 19.12 19.98 18.63
N GLN A 393 19.39 18.69 18.78
CA GLN A 393 20.72 18.10 18.61
C GLN A 393 20.62 16.92 17.66
N PHE A 394 21.35 17.00 16.55
CA PHE A 394 21.42 15.91 15.58
C PHE A 394 22.34 14.80 16.08
N ARG A 395 21.84 13.57 16.04
CA ARG A 395 22.64 12.36 16.29
C ARG A 395 22.89 11.62 14.99
N ASN A 396 24.14 11.61 14.53
CA ASN A 396 24.51 10.83 13.35
C ASN A 396 24.47 9.33 13.67
N TRP A 397 23.74 8.54 12.87
CA TRP A 397 23.67 7.08 13.01
C TRP A 397 24.53 6.34 12.00
N GLY A 398 25.39 7.04 11.27
CA GLY A 398 26.23 6.48 10.22
C GLY A 398 25.57 6.55 8.84
N THR A 399 26.38 6.27 7.82
CA THR A 399 25.97 6.28 6.41
C THR A 399 26.17 4.90 5.81
N MET A 400 25.28 4.49 4.89
CA MET A 400 25.38 3.22 4.18
C MET A 400 25.14 3.40 2.69
N ALA A 401 25.71 2.51 1.87
CA ALA A 401 25.44 2.44 0.43
C ALA A 401 25.56 0.98 -0.06
N TYR A 402 24.58 0.56 -0.87
CA TYR A 402 24.64 -0.72 -1.60
C TYR A 402 25.63 -0.66 -2.77
N LEU A 403 26.37 -1.75 -3.01
CA LEU A 403 27.43 -1.84 -4.01
C LEU A 403 27.27 -3.02 -5.00
N GLY A 404 26.11 -3.70 -5.02
CA GLY A 404 25.86 -4.79 -5.96
C GLY A 404 26.35 -6.15 -5.46
N GLY A 405 25.78 -7.22 -6.00
CA GLY A 405 26.17 -8.59 -5.69
C GLY A 405 26.20 -8.92 -4.20
N TRP A 406 25.17 -8.48 -3.46
CA TRP A 406 25.01 -8.73 -2.02
C TRP A 406 26.10 -8.06 -1.15
N ARG A 407 26.65 -6.92 -1.59
CA ARG A 407 27.68 -6.15 -0.86
C ARG A 407 27.19 -4.74 -0.57
N ALA A 408 27.59 -4.20 0.58
CA ALA A 408 27.38 -2.80 0.93
C ALA A 408 28.59 -2.25 1.68
N ILE A 409 28.56 -0.95 1.98
CA ILE A 409 29.47 -0.28 2.90
C ILE A 409 28.68 0.48 3.96
N HIS A 410 29.22 0.55 5.17
CA HIS A 410 28.69 1.31 6.29
C HIS A 410 29.84 2.02 7.02
N GLN A 411 29.61 3.27 7.42
CA GLN A 411 30.56 4.08 8.18
C GLN A 411 29.84 4.80 9.33
N ASN A 412 30.35 4.67 10.55
CA ASN A 412 29.86 5.42 11.72
C ASN A 412 31.00 5.76 12.71
N GLY A 413 31.31 7.04 12.91
CA GLY A 413 32.12 7.51 14.05
C GLY A 413 33.49 6.87 14.29
N GLY A 414 34.07 6.19 13.28
CA GLY A 414 35.34 5.44 13.37
C GLY A 414 35.22 3.96 12.99
N ASP A 415 34.01 3.39 13.02
CA ASP A 415 33.75 2.00 12.65
C ASP A 415 33.36 1.87 11.17
N GLU A 416 34.03 0.96 10.46
CA GLU A 416 33.79 0.65 9.05
C GLU A 416 33.34 -0.81 8.90
N LEU A 417 32.25 -1.04 8.16
CA LEU A 417 31.80 -2.38 7.79
C LEU A 417 31.66 -2.46 6.27
N LYS A 418 32.12 -3.56 5.67
CA LYS A 418 32.09 -3.76 4.22
C LYS A 418 31.64 -5.16 3.81
N GLY A 419 31.18 -5.30 2.58
CA GLY A 419 30.81 -6.59 1.98
C GLY A 419 29.47 -7.11 2.49
N ARG A 420 29.34 -8.44 2.63
CA ARG A 420 28.06 -9.10 2.98
C ARG A 420 27.54 -8.73 4.37
N ALA A 421 28.43 -8.56 5.35
CA ALA A 421 28.02 -8.14 6.70
C ALA A 421 27.38 -6.74 6.69
N ALA A 422 27.98 -5.81 5.95
CA ALA A 422 27.39 -4.49 5.73
C ALA A 422 26.09 -4.56 4.94
N TRP A 423 25.98 -5.48 3.99
CA TRP A 423 24.74 -5.69 3.24
C TRP A 423 23.59 -6.19 4.13
N ILE A 424 23.86 -7.15 5.03
CA ILE A 424 22.87 -7.61 6.02
C ILE A 424 22.43 -6.43 6.90
N LEU A 425 23.41 -5.66 7.43
CA LEU A 425 23.11 -4.46 8.21
C LEU A 425 22.25 -3.46 7.43
N TRP A 426 22.61 -3.15 6.18
CA TRP A 426 21.87 -2.26 5.29
C TRP A 426 20.43 -2.74 5.09
N ARG A 427 20.26 -4.03 4.75
CA ARG A 427 18.93 -4.63 4.51
C ARG A 427 18.07 -4.62 5.76
N THR A 428 18.61 -5.03 6.91
CA THR A 428 17.90 -5.03 8.18
C THR A 428 17.58 -3.61 8.66
N ALA A 429 18.51 -2.66 8.54
CA ALA A 429 18.31 -1.28 8.98
C ALA A 429 17.24 -0.56 8.16
N TYR A 430 17.14 -0.82 6.85
CA TYR A 430 16.08 -0.24 6.03
C TYR A 430 14.74 -0.97 6.16
N LEU A 431 14.73 -2.31 6.30
CA LEU A 431 13.51 -3.07 6.59
C LEU A 431 12.89 -2.73 7.95
N THR A 432 13.70 -2.44 8.97
CA THR A 432 13.18 -2.00 10.28
C THR A 432 12.72 -0.54 10.28
N LYS A 433 13.20 0.26 9.31
CA LYS A 433 12.81 1.67 9.14
C LYS A 433 11.67 1.89 8.14
N THR A 434 11.23 0.87 7.40
CA THR A 434 10.00 0.98 6.61
C THR A 434 8.87 1.39 7.54
N MET A 435 8.21 2.51 7.21
CA MET A 435 7.50 3.36 8.17
C MET A 435 6.13 2.82 8.64
N THR A 436 5.85 1.52 8.44
CA THR A 436 4.59 0.88 8.83
C THR A 436 4.84 -0.54 9.31
N LYS A 437 4.18 -0.95 10.40
CA LYS A 437 4.08 -2.37 10.76
C LYS A 437 3.40 -3.11 9.60
N PRO A 438 3.81 -4.33 9.25
CA PRO A 438 3.08 -5.14 8.28
C PRO A 438 1.60 -5.18 8.67
N SER A 439 0.69 -5.02 7.71
CA SER A 439 -0.74 -5.19 7.97
C SER A 439 -1.00 -6.64 8.40
N VAL A 440 -1.39 -6.85 9.66
CA VAL A 440 -1.67 -8.18 10.21
C VAL A 440 -3.10 -8.58 9.85
N ASN A 441 -3.28 -9.78 9.33
CA ASN A 441 -4.60 -10.35 9.07
C ASN A 441 -5.10 -11.08 10.34
N TYR A 442 -6.12 -10.51 10.99
CA TYR A 442 -6.70 -11.05 12.22
C TYR A 442 -7.86 -12.04 11.98
N GLY A 443 -8.10 -12.47 10.72
CA GLY A 443 -9.27 -13.26 10.32
C GLY A 443 -9.48 -14.54 11.12
N LEU A 444 -8.44 -15.39 11.23
CA LEU A 444 -8.48 -16.62 12.04
C LEU A 444 -7.23 -16.70 12.92
N TYR A 445 -7.46 -16.53 14.22
CA TYR A 445 -6.43 -16.48 15.24
C TYR A 445 -6.41 -17.79 16.05
N LEU A 446 -5.35 -18.58 15.90
CA LEU A 446 -5.10 -19.74 16.76
C LEU A 446 -4.38 -19.34 18.04
N VAL A 447 -4.95 -19.71 19.18
CA VAL A 447 -4.28 -19.71 20.48
C VAL A 447 -4.01 -21.16 20.88
N THR A 448 -2.76 -21.50 21.18
CA THR A 448 -2.38 -22.88 21.52
C THR A 448 -2.85 -23.28 22.92
N ASP A 449 -3.00 -24.59 23.12
CA ASP A 449 -3.11 -25.19 24.45
C ASP A 449 -2.44 -26.57 24.41
N SER A 450 -1.45 -26.78 25.27
CA SER A 450 -0.67 -28.03 25.34
C SER A 450 -1.18 -29.00 26.39
N THR A 451 -2.30 -28.71 27.05
CA THR A 451 -2.85 -29.60 28.08
C THR A 451 -3.33 -30.92 27.47
N PRO A 452 -3.08 -32.07 28.13
CA PRO A 452 -3.52 -33.38 27.62
C PRO A 452 -5.03 -33.46 27.35
N GLU A 453 -5.84 -32.71 28.09
CA GLU A 453 -7.30 -32.67 27.92
C GLU A 453 -7.74 -32.08 26.57
N ILE A 454 -6.95 -31.19 25.97
CA ILE A 454 -7.28 -30.52 24.70
C ILE A 454 -6.43 -31.07 23.54
N LEU A 455 -5.12 -31.23 23.76
CA LEU A 455 -4.19 -31.69 22.73
C LEU A 455 -4.29 -33.22 22.48
N GLY A 456 -4.58 -33.98 23.54
CA GLY A 456 -4.46 -35.44 23.55
C GLY A 456 -2.99 -35.87 23.41
N ASP A 457 -2.76 -36.98 22.72
CA ASP A 457 -1.42 -37.57 22.53
C ASP A 457 -0.66 -37.01 21.30
N ARG A 458 -1.19 -35.94 20.68
CA ARG A 458 -0.62 -35.37 19.45
C ARG A 458 0.48 -34.36 19.74
N SER A 459 1.37 -34.18 18.76
CA SER A 459 2.37 -33.12 18.81
C SER A 459 1.74 -31.75 18.59
N LEU A 460 2.12 -30.76 19.41
CA LEU A 460 1.65 -29.38 19.26
C LEU A 460 2.13 -28.80 17.92
N GLU A 461 3.36 -29.10 17.52
CA GLU A 461 3.95 -28.68 16.26
C GLU A 461 3.14 -29.18 15.05
N GLU A 462 2.71 -30.44 15.07
CA GLU A 462 1.92 -31.05 13.98
C GLU A 462 0.54 -30.41 13.86
N VAL A 463 -0.13 -30.19 15.00
CA VAL A 463 -1.46 -29.55 15.05
C VAL A 463 -1.37 -28.10 14.56
N VAL A 464 -0.35 -27.35 15.00
CA VAL A 464 -0.12 -25.98 14.56
C VAL A 464 0.18 -25.91 13.07
N GLU A 465 1.05 -26.76 12.53
CA GLU A 465 1.36 -26.80 11.10
C GLU A 465 0.11 -27.15 10.26
N ALA A 466 -0.68 -28.12 10.70
CA ALA A 466 -1.95 -28.45 10.06
C ALA A 466 -2.94 -27.26 10.08
N SER A 467 -3.07 -26.56 11.20
CA SER A 467 -3.91 -25.37 11.29
C SER A 467 -3.42 -24.21 10.41
N LEU A 468 -2.11 -23.98 10.33
CA LEU A 468 -1.51 -22.97 9.45
C LEU A 468 -1.77 -23.29 7.97
N ARG A 469 -1.59 -24.56 7.56
CA ARG A 469 -1.97 -25.04 6.23
C ARG A 469 -3.48 -24.86 5.96
N GLY A 470 -4.30 -24.99 6.99
CA GLY A 470 -5.74 -24.74 6.92
C GLY A 470 -6.15 -23.27 6.84
N GLY A 471 -5.22 -22.32 6.95
CA GLY A 471 -5.47 -20.89 6.75
C GLY A 471 -5.53 -20.05 8.03
N VAL A 472 -4.96 -20.51 9.15
CA VAL A 472 -4.72 -19.65 10.31
C VAL A 472 -3.83 -18.47 9.91
N THR A 473 -4.22 -17.26 10.32
CA THR A 473 -3.56 -16.01 9.92
C THR A 473 -2.74 -15.36 11.04
N ILE A 474 -2.90 -15.83 12.28
CA ILE A 474 -2.05 -15.44 13.41
C ILE A 474 -1.98 -16.59 14.43
N LEU A 475 -0.80 -16.81 15.01
CA LEU A 475 -0.53 -17.85 15.99
C LEU A 475 -0.14 -17.22 17.32
N GLN A 476 -0.76 -17.64 18.42
CA GLN A 476 -0.28 -17.33 19.77
C GLN A 476 0.12 -18.61 20.49
N TYR A 477 1.37 -18.63 20.96
CA TYR A 477 1.83 -19.63 21.90
C TYR A 477 1.42 -19.24 23.32
N ARG A 478 0.58 -20.07 23.92
CA ARG A 478 0.12 -19.96 25.30
C ARG A 478 0.57 -21.18 26.10
N ASP A 479 1.40 -20.91 27.09
CA ASP A 479 1.93 -21.88 28.03
C ASP A 479 2.10 -21.22 29.41
N LYS A 480 1.38 -21.73 30.40
CA LYS A 480 1.33 -21.18 31.76
C LYS A 480 2.15 -21.96 32.78
N HIS A 481 2.66 -23.13 32.41
CA HIS A 481 3.16 -24.10 33.38
C HIS A 481 4.61 -24.52 33.12
N SER A 482 5.08 -24.48 31.86
CA SER A 482 6.44 -24.91 31.58
C SER A 482 7.49 -23.94 32.11
N GLU A 483 8.64 -24.50 32.46
CA GLU A 483 9.83 -23.72 32.75
C GLU A 483 10.25 -22.87 31.54
N ARG A 484 10.96 -21.78 31.82
CA ARG A 484 11.39 -20.81 30.81
C ARG A 484 12.15 -21.42 29.63
N SER A 485 13.11 -22.30 29.89
CA SER A 485 13.91 -22.97 28.85
C SER A 485 13.03 -23.74 27.87
N VAL A 486 12.13 -24.58 28.42
CA VAL A 486 11.19 -25.38 27.64
C VAL A 486 10.24 -24.50 26.82
N ALA A 487 9.71 -23.44 27.41
CA ALA A 487 8.83 -22.51 26.71
C ALA A 487 9.54 -21.79 25.55
N VAL A 488 10.82 -21.40 25.72
CA VAL A 488 11.63 -20.78 24.65
C VAL A 488 11.90 -21.77 23.52
N ASP A 489 12.26 -23.02 23.83
CA ASP A 489 12.56 -24.03 22.82
C ASP A 489 11.34 -24.38 21.98
N THR A 490 10.19 -24.57 22.61
CA THR A 490 8.91 -24.79 21.91
C THR A 490 8.53 -23.56 21.08
N ALA A 491 8.63 -22.35 21.62
CA ALA A 491 8.32 -21.12 20.89
C ALA A 491 9.21 -20.94 19.65
N LYS A 492 10.51 -21.27 19.72
CA LYS A 492 11.43 -21.25 18.55
C LYS A 492 10.98 -22.21 17.45
N LYS A 493 10.56 -23.43 17.81
CA LYS A 493 10.04 -24.39 16.84
C LYS A 493 8.76 -23.89 16.18
N LEU A 494 7.80 -23.42 16.97
CA LEU A 494 6.55 -22.86 16.46
C LEU A 494 6.79 -21.62 15.59
N HIS A 495 7.77 -20.79 15.92
CA HIS A 495 8.17 -19.63 15.11
C HIS A 495 8.72 -20.05 13.75
N ALA A 496 9.56 -21.07 13.71
CA ALA A 496 10.10 -21.61 12.47
C ALA A 496 8.98 -22.17 11.57
N ILE A 497 7.98 -22.84 12.15
CA ILE A 497 6.79 -23.32 11.43
C ILE A 497 6.00 -22.12 10.90
N ALA A 498 5.61 -21.18 11.75
CA ALA A 498 4.78 -20.03 11.39
C ALA A 498 5.41 -19.16 10.28
N ARG A 499 6.74 -18.98 10.30
CA ARG A 499 7.48 -18.26 9.25
C ARG A 499 7.36 -18.89 7.87
N ARG A 500 7.29 -20.23 7.76
CA ARG A 500 7.08 -20.91 6.47
C ARG A 500 5.75 -20.53 5.80
N TYR A 501 4.75 -20.18 6.61
CA TYR A 501 3.42 -19.77 6.17
C TYR A 501 3.23 -18.24 6.17
N ASN A 502 4.28 -17.47 6.49
CA ASN A 502 4.21 -16.01 6.65
C ASN A 502 3.16 -15.55 7.69
N VAL A 503 3.04 -16.30 8.79
CA VAL A 503 2.10 -16.03 9.89
C VAL A 503 2.86 -15.51 11.12
N PRO A 504 2.42 -14.42 11.78
CA PRO A 504 3.09 -13.91 12.98
C PRO A 504 2.90 -14.84 14.17
N LEU A 505 3.96 -14.99 14.97
CA LEU A 505 3.90 -15.64 16.28
C LEU A 505 3.84 -14.59 17.41
N LEU A 506 2.83 -14.73 18.27
CA LEU A 506 2.69 -13.97 19.50
C LEU A 506 2.91 -14.87 20.72
N ILE A 507 3.54 -14.36 21.78
CA ILE A 507 3.66 -15.07 23.06
C ILE A 507 2.63 -14.51 24.05
N ASN A 508 1.89 -15.40 24.71
CA ASN A 508 0.93 -15.02 25.74
C ASN A 508 1.64 -14.74 27.07
N ASP A 509 1.40 -13.56 27.66
CA ASP A 509 1.81 -13.04 28.98
C ASP A 509 3.34 -12.89 29.18
N ARG A 510 4.15 -13.78 28.59
CA ARG A 510 5.60 -13.90 28.81
C ARG A 510 6.44 -13.04 27.86
N VAL A 511 6.54 -11.76 28.19
CA VAL A 511 7.37 -10.78 27.45
C VAL A 511 8.85 -11.19 27.39
N ASP A 512 9.36 -11.81 28.46
CA ASP A 512 10.73 -12.31 28.55
C ASP A 512 11.05 -13.39 27.50
N VAL A 513 10.09 -14.28 27.23
CA VAL A 513 10.22 -15.32 26.20
C VAL A 513 10.14 -14.71 24.81
N ALA A 514 9.23 -13.75 24.61
CA ALA A 514 9.09 -13.07 23.31
C ALA A 514 10.37 -12.32 22.89
N VAL A 515 11.02 -11.64 23.84
CA VAL A 515 12.29 -10.95 23.61
C VAL A 515 13.39 -11.94 23.22
N GLU A 516 13.51 -13.08 23.92
CA GLU A 516 14.55 -14.07 23.63
C GLU A 516 14.33 -14.82 22.31
N VAL A 517 13.09 -15.17 22.00
CA VAL A 517 12.73 -15.83 20.73
C VAL A 517 12.85 -14.85 19.56
N GLY A 518 12.63 -13.55 19.81
CA GLY A 518 12.62 -12.52 18.78
C GLY A 518 11.39 -12.59 17.87
N CYS A 519 10.27 -13.13 18.37
CA CYS A 519 9.01 -13.26 17.62
C CYS A 519 8.30 -11.91 17.40
N GLU A 520 7.17 -11.92 16.70
CA GLU A 520 6.53 -10.71 16.17
C GLU A 520 5.79 -9.90 17.25
N GLY A 521 5.47 -10.49 18.40
CA GLY A 521 4.86 -9.74 19.49
C GLY A 521 4.39 -10.57 20.68
N VAL A 522 3.52 -9.95 21.49
CA VAL A 522 2.91 -10.55 22.67
C VAL A 522 1.42 -10.24 22.76
N HIS A 523 0.71 -11.03 23.56
CA HIS A 523 -0.62 -10.70 24.04
C HIS A 523 -0.62 -10.71 25.56
N ILE A 524 -1.30 -9.72 26.16
CA ILE A 524 -1.25 -9.45 27.59
C ILE A 524 -2.69 -9.39 28.13
N GLY A 525 -2.94 -10.08 29.25
CA GLY A 525 -4.17 -10.00 30.01
C GLY A 525 -4.19 -8.85 31.03
N GLN A 526 -5.32 -8.70 31.73
CA GLN A 526 -5.52 -7.61 32.70
C GLN A 526 -4.70 -7.77 33.99
N ASP A 527 -4.35 -9.01 34.35
CA ASP A 527 -3.63 -9.35 35.59
C ASP A 527 -2.09 -9.52 35.35
N ASP A 528 -1.62 -9.26 34.12
CA ASP A 528 -0.23 -9.49 33.68
C ASP A 528 0.63 -8.21 33.72
N MET A 529 1.84 -8.26 33.13
CA MET A 529 2.73 -7.10 33.00
C MET A 529 2.00 -5.92 32.33
N ALA A 530 2.13 -4.71 32.89
CA ALA A 530 1.50 -3.52 32.33
C ALA A 530 1.98 -3.24 30.89
N TYR A 531 1.06 -2.76 30.04
CA TYR A 531 1.35 -2.46 28.62
C TYR A 531 2.58 -1.56 28.47
N GLU A 532 2.72 -0.53 29.30
CA GLU A 532 3.79 0.46 29.23
C GLU A 532 5.16 -0.17 29.50
N GLU A 533 5.23 -1.21 30.34
CA GLU A 533 6.46 -1.96 30.63
C GLU A 533 6.79 -2.91 29.49
N ALA A 534 5.80 -3.65 29.00
CA ALA A 534 5.98 -4.53 27.84
C ALA A 534 6.45 -3.73 26.61
N ARG A 535 5.89 -2.54 26.38
CA ARG A 535 6.29 -1.65 25.29
C ARG A 535 7.73 -1.14 25.44
N LYS A 536 8.20 -0.87 26.66
CA LYS A 536 9.61 -0.49 26.92
C LYS A 536 10.57 -1.64 26.57
N LEU A 537 10.21 -2.88 26.89
CA LEU A 537 11.04 -4.06 26.65
C LEU A 537 11.05 -4.48 25.18
N LEU A 538 9.90 -4.45 24.51
CA LEU A 538 9.74 -4.94 23.14
C LEU A 538 10.04 -3.90 22.07
N GLY A 539 10.07 -2.61 22.41
CA GLY A 539 10.22 -1.53 21.45
C GLY A 539 8.92 -1.21 20.69
N SER A 540 9.01 -0.26 19.76
CA SER A 540 7.85 0.30 19.05
C SER A 540 7.35 -0.56 17.89
N ASP A 541 8.17 -1.49 17.40
CA ASP A 541 7.94 -2.31 16.20
C ASP A 541 7.08 -3.55 16.47
N LYS A 542 7.21 -4.16 17.65
CA LYS A 542 6.49 -5.39 18.01
C LYS A 542 4.99 -5.18 18.20
N ILE A 543 4.22 -6.23 17.94
CA ILE A 543 2.77 -6.27 18.14
C ILE A 543 2.47 -6.48 19.63
N ILE A 544 1.60 -5.67 20.22
CA ILE A 544 1.09 -5.89 21.58
C ILE A 544 -0.43 -5.92 21.55
N GLY A 545 -0.99 -7.11 21.77
CA GLY A 545 -2.42 -7.31 21.97
C GLY A 545 -2.81 -7.21 23.43
N VAL A 546 -4.00 -6.69 23.70
CA VAL A 546 -4.53 -6.59 25.08
C VAL A 546 -5.91 -7.24 25.15
N THR A 547 -6.15 -8.05 26.18
CA THR A 547 -7.48 -8.60 26.48
C THR A 547 -8.40 -7.48 26.98
N ALA A 548 -9.65 -7.42 26.54
CA ALA A 548 -10.67 -6.54 27.10
C ALA A 548 -12.02 -7.27 27.26
N SER A 549 -12.63 -7.12 28.42
CA SER A 549 -13.95 -7.66 28.78
C SER A 549 -14.99 -6.58 29.07
N SER A 550 -14.57 -5.31 29.15
CA SER A 550 -15.46 -4.16 29.38
C SER A 550 -15.13 -2.97 28.46
N LYS A 551 -16.02 -1.97 28.44
CA LYS A 551 -15.81 -0.73 27.68
C LYS A 551 -14.60 0.03 28.23
N GLU A 552 -14.48 0.07 29.55
CA GLU A 552 -13.43 0.78 30.27
C GLU A 552 -12.06 0.18 29.98
N GLU A 553 -11.94 -1.15 29.99
CA GLU A 553 -10.70 -1.86 29.68
C GLU A 553 -10.29 -1.66 28.21
N ALA A 554 -11.24 -1.77 27.28
CA ALA A 554 -10.98 -1.59 25.85
C ALA A 554 -10.50 -0.16 25.55
N LEU A 555 -11.14 0.85 26.13
CA LEU A 555 -10.74 2.25 25.95
C LEU A 555 -9.38 2.53 26.57
N LYS A 556 -9.09 1.99 27.77
CA LYS A 556 -7.79 2.10 28.42
C LYS A 556 -6.68 1.48 27.56
N ALA A 557 -6.89 0.27 27.06
CA ALA A 557 -5.92 -0.43 26.21
C ALA A 557 -5.60 0.37 24.93
N CYS A 558 -6.62 0.94 24.28
CA CYS A 558 -6.44 1.81 23.11
C CYS A 558 -5.70 3.10 23.45
N GLN A 559 -6.01 3.72 24.60
CA GLN A 559 -5.32 4.94 25.06
C GLN A 559 -3.84 4.68 25.35
N SER A 560 -3.51 3.53 25.94
CA SER A 560 -2.12 3.09 26.16
C SER A 560 -1.38 2.80 24.84
N GLY A 561 -2.10 2.47 23.77
CA GLY A 561 -1.56 2.28 22.42
C GLY A 561 -1.47 0.81 21.98
N ALA A 562 -2.36 -0.05 22.49
CA ALA A 562 -2.48 -1.44 22.04
C ALA A 562 -2.61 -1.54 20.51
N ASP A 563 -1.93 -2.52 19.93
CA ASP A 563 -1.94 -2.75 18.48
C ASP A 563 -3.22 -3.47 18.01
N TYR A 564 -3.85 -4.26 18.89
CA TYR A 564 -5.16 -4.87 18.69
C TYR A 564 -5.77 -5.29 20.04
N LEU A 565 -7.07 -5.60 20.05
CA LEU A 565 -7.77 -6.08 21.24
C LEU A 565 -8.32 -7.51 21.05
N GLY A 566 -8.16 -8.33 22.09
CA GLY A 566 -8.88 -9.60 22.26
C GLY A 566 -10.11 -9.39 23.13
N ILE A 567 -11.29 -9.36 22.53
CA ILE A 567 -12.57 -9.09 23.21
C ILE A 567 -13.20 -10.42 23.64
N GLY A 568 -13.41 -10.59 24.94
CA GLY A 568 -13.97 -11.83 25.47
C GLY A 568 -14.11 -11.79 26.98
N THR A 569 -14.70 -12.80 27.62
CA THR A 569 -15.05 -14.11 27.04
C THR A 569 -16.47 -14.08 26.46
N VAL A 570 -16.67 -14.46 25.19
CA VAL A 570 -17.99 -14.39 24.53
C VAL A 570 -18.97 -15.43 25.08
N TYR A 571 -18.55 -16.70 25.17
CA TYR A 571 -19.31 -17.80 25.75
C TYR A 571 -18.47 -18.56 26.78
N SER A 572 -19.10 -19.42 27.60
CA SER A 572 -18.36 -20.31 28.50
C SER A 572 -17.40 -21.21 27.70
N THR A 573 -16.23 -21.50 28.29
CA THR A 573 -15.20 -22.33 27.66
C THR A 573 -14.54 -23.25 28.70
N GLN A 574 -14.14 -24.45 28.27
CA GLN A 574 -13.40 -25.38 29.11
C GLN A 574 -11.92 -25.00 29.26
N THR A 575 -11.39 -24.15 28.37
CA THR A 575 -9.98 -23.72 28.33
C THR A 575 -9.59 -22.79 29.48
N LYS A 576 -10.55 -22.08 30.10
CA LYS A 576 -10.31 -21.16 31.21
C LYS A 576 -11.34 -21.44 32.32
N LYS A 577 -10.91 -22.14 33.38
CA LYS A 577 -11.78 -22.54 34.50
C LYS A 577 -12.27 -21.35 35.34
N ASP A 578 -11.54 -20.22 35.32
CA ASP A 578 -11.91 -18.94 35.97
C ASP A 578 -12.35 -17.86 34.96
N THR A 579 -13.52 -18.03 34.34
CA THR A 579 -14.13 -16.98 33.50
C THR A 579 -14.84 -15.93 34.35
N LYS A 580 -14.14 -14.83 34.67
CA LYS A 580 -14.64 -13.72 35.51
C LYS A 580 -15.86 -12.99 34.92
N SER A 581 -16.11 -13.01 33.60
CA SER A 581 -17.29 -12.37 32.96
C SER A 581 -17.57 -12.92 31.55
N ILE A 582 -18.75 -13.49 31.32
CA ILE A 582 -19.26 -13.89 29.99
C ILE A 582 -20.11 -12.75 29.45
N ILE A 583 -19.70 -12.15 28.32
CA ILE A 583 -20.30 -10.91 27.82
C ILE A 583 -21.27 -11.12 26.65
N GLY A 584 -21.21 -12.26 25.97
CA GLY A 584 -22.01 -12.56 24.80
C GLY A 584 -21.77 -11.61 23.60
N PRO A 585 -22.44 -11.84 22.46
CA PRO A 585 -22.32 -10.96 21.28
C PRO A 585 -22.76 -9.52 21.54
N SER A 586 -23.73 -9.31 22.44
CA SER A 586 -24.21 -7.97 22.83
C SER A 586 -23.12 -7.17 23.56
N GLY A 587 -22.41 -7.78 24.51
CA GLY A 587 -21.31 -7.13 25.21
C GLY A 587 -20.13 -6.81 24.28
N VAL A 588 -19.85 -7.67 23.30
CA VAL A 588 -18.88 -7.37 22.25
C VAL A 588 -19.30 -6.15 21.43
N ARG A 589 -20.56 -6.11 20.98
CA ARG A 589 -21.11 -4.96 20.22
C ARG A 589 -20.98 -3.65 20.99
N ASP A 590 -21.30 -3.69 22.28
CA ASP A 590 -21.20 -2.56 23.20
C ASP A 590 -19.78 -1.99 23.28
N ILE A 591 -18.76 -2.85 23.31
CA ILE A 591 -17.34 -2.46 23.27
C ILE A 591 -16.99 -1.85 21.91
N LEU A 592 -17.41 -2.47 20.79
CA LEU A 592 -17.13 -1.95 19.45
C LEU A 592 -17.74 -0.55 19.22
N LEU A 593 -18.96 -0.32 19.71
CA LEU A 593 -19.60 0.99 19.68
C LEU A 593 -18.83 2.03 20.52
N ALA A 594 -18.38 1.65 21.72
CA ALA A 594 -17.56 2.53 22.56
C ALA A 594 -16.23 2.91 21.89
N LEU A 595 -15.56 1.95 21.26
CA LEU A 595 -14.33 2.18 20.49
C LEU A 595 -14.59 3.15 19.32
N HIS A 596 -15.71 2.98 18.61
CA HIS A 596 -16.10 3.90 17.54
C HIS A 596 -16.30 5.32 18.06
N SER A 597 -17.12 5.49 19.11
CA SER A 597 -17.40 6.81 19.70
C SER A 597 -16.15 7.51 20.23
N ALA A 598 -15.15 6.75 20.68
CA ALA A 598 -13.86 7.28 21.14
C ALA A 598 -12.84 7.51 20.02
N GLY A 599 -13.16 7.21 18.75
CA GLY A 599 -12.28 7.43 17.60
C GLY A 599 -11.27 6.31 17.33
N TYR A 600 -11.42 5.14 17.95
CA TYR A 600 -10.51 3.99 17.82
C TYR A 600 -10.98 2.96 16.76
N CYS A 601 -11.63 3.42 15.69
CA CYS A 601 -12.18 2.53 14.66
C CYS A 601 -11.10 1.67 13.97
N SER A 602 -9.91 2.23 13.79
CA SER A 602 -8.78 1.60 13.10
C SER A 602 -8.03 0.56 13.92
N ILE A 603 -8.31 0.42 15.23
CA ILE A 603 -7.67 -0.60 16.06
C ILE A 603 -8.37 -1.94 15.81
N PRO A 604 -7.63 -2.98 15.37
CA PRO A 604 -8.20 -4.30 15.11
C PRO A 604 -8.76 -4.95 16.38
N THR A 605 -9.82 -5.72 16.22
CA THR A 605 -10.56 -6.38 17.30
C THR A 605 -10.89 -7.82 16.91
N VAL A 606 -10.51 -8.78 17.75
CA VAL A 606 -10.89 -10.19 17.61
C VAL A 606 -11.74 -10.60 18.79
N CYS A 607 -12.75 -11.44 18.57
CA CYS A 607 -13.49 -12.00 19.70
C CYS A 607 -12.93 -13.37 20.11
N ILE A 608 -12.98 -13.69 21.40
CA ILE A 608 -12.44 -14.94 21.95
C ILE A 608 -13.36 -15.52 23.04
N GLY A 609 -13.33 -16.85 23.17
CA GLY A 609 -13.98 -17.58 24.27
C GLY A 609 -15.24 -18.30 23.83
N GLY A 610 -15.16 -19.62 23.73
CA GLY A 610 -16.25 -20.50 23.31
C GLY A 610 -16.64 -20.37 21.82
N ILE A 611 -15.78 -19.74 21.00
CA ILE A 611 -15.99 -19.61 19.55
C ILE A 611 -15.63 -20.92 18.83
N ASN A 612 -16.50 -21.35 17.92
CA ASN A 612 -16.37 -22.56 17.10
C ASN A 612 -17.15 -22.40 15.77
N ALA A 613 -17.08 -23.40 14.89
CA ALA A 613 -17.71 -23.36 13.57
C ALA A 613 -19.23 -23.08 13.59
N ASN A 614 -19.93 -23.51 14.65
CA ASN A 614 -21.39 -23.37 14.75
C ASN A 614 -21.83 -21.96 15.15
N ASN A 615 -20.99 -21.23 15.90
CA ASN A 615 -21.34 -19.90 16.42
C ASN A 615 -20.51 -18.75 15.85
N THR A 616 -19.44 -19.01 15.10
CA THR A 616 -18.57 -17.97 14.51
C THR A 616 -19.35 -16.97 13.66
N ALA A 617 -20.11 -17.43 12.67
CA ALA A 617 -20.86 -16.53 11.81
C ALA A 617 -21.97 -15.75 12.54
N PRO A 618 -22.81 -16.39 13.38
CA PRO A 618 -23.77 -15.67 14.22
C PRO A 618 -23.15 -14.61 15.14
N VAL A 619 -22.02 -14.91 15.80
CA VAL A 619 -21.34 -13.98 16.70
C VAL A 619 -20.84 -12.76 15.94
N LEU A 620 -20.09 -12.98 14.85
CA LEU A 620 -19.56 -11.90 14.02
C LEU A 620 -20.68 -11.00 13.48
N ALA A 621 -21.77 -11.61 12.99
CA ALA A 621 -22.92 -10.89 12.45
C ALA A 621 -23.68 -10.09 13.53
N ALA A 622 -23.87 -10.65 14.73
CA ALA A 622 -24.61 -10.00 15.82
C ALA A 622 -23.79 -8.95 16.58
N ALA A 623 -22.48 -9.16 16.69
CA ALA A 623 -21.56 -8.23 17.35
C ALA A 623 -21.24 -7.02 16.47
N GLY A 624 -21.17 -7.22 15.15
CA GLY A 624 -20.83 -6.17 14.19
C GLY A 624 -21.86 -5.03 14.14
N SER A 625 -21.36 -3.82 13.89
CA SER A 625 -22.15 -2.60 13.67
C SER A 625 -21.72 -1.95 12.34
N PRO A 626 -22.58 -1.18 11.65
CA PRO A 626 -22.20 -0.44 10.45
C PRO A 626 -20.98 0.47 10.62
N VAL A 627 -20.69 0.89 11.86
CA VAL A 627 -19.59 1.80 12.19
C VAL A 627 -18.29 1.12 12.65
N LYS A 628 -18.37 -0.12 13.14
CA LYS A 628 -17.22 -0.96 13.51
C LYS A 628 -17.67 -2.42 13.63
N SER A 629 -16.95 -3.32 13.00
CA SER A 629 -17.11 -4.77 13.11
C SER A 629 -15.86 -5.44 13.67
N LEU A 630 -15.95 -6.73 13.95
CA LEU A 630 -14.81 -7.55 14.35
C LEU A 630 -13.94 -7.87 13.12
N ASP A 631 -12.63 -7.82 13.31
CA ASP A 631 -11.65 -8.10 12.27
C ASP A 631 -11.46 -9.61 12.07
N GLY A 632 -11.72 -10.41 13.10
CA GLY A 632 -11.80 -11.86 13.04
C GLY A 632 -12.08 -12.53 14.39
N VAL A 633 -11.71 -13.81 14.50
CA VAL A 633 -12.00 -14.62 15.70
C VAL A 633 -10.75 -15.33 16.20
N ALA A 634 -10.64 -15.44 17.52
CA ALA A 634 -9.63 -16.25 18.19
C ALA A 634 -10.24 -17.54 18.77
N VAL A 635 -9.58 -18.66 18.49
CA VAL A 635 -10.03 -20.01 18.83
C VAL A 635 -8.90 -20.84 19.44
N VAL A 636 -9.28 -21.78 20.30
CA VAL A 636 -8.36 -22.72 20.96
C VAL A 636 -8.79 -24.15 20.62
N SER A 637 -9.73 -24.71 21.39
CA SER A 637 -10.15 -26.12 21.28
C SER A 637 -10.79 -26.45 19.94
N ALA A 638 -11.44 -25.48 19.27
CA ALA A 638 -12.01 -25.69 17.94
C ALA A 638 -10.98 -26.09 16.87
N LEU A 639 -9.68 -25.82 17.10
CA LEU A 639 -8.59 -26.24 16.23
C LEU A 639 -7.68 -27.25 16.90
N ILE A 640 -7.27 -27.00 18.15
CA ILE A 640 -6.34 -27.88 18.85
C ILE A 640 -6.97 -29.25 19.09
N ALA A 641 -8.23 -29.34 19.52
CA ALA A 641 -8.90 -30.60 19.80
C ALA A 641 -9.58 -31.23 18.57
N ALA A 642 -9.51 -30.58 17.39
CA ALA A 642 -10.10 -31.11 16.18
C ALA A 642 -9.31 -32.33 15.69
N SER A 643 -9.99 -33.38 15.20
CA SER A 643 -9.34 -34.56 14.61
C SER A 643 -8.54 -34.20 13.35
N ASP A 644 -9.07 -33.27 12.54
CA ASP A 644 -8.37 -32.64 11.41
C ASP A 644 -8.36 -31.12 11.59
N SER A 645 -7.26 -30.61 12.12
CA SER A 645 -7.06 -29.18 12.40
C SER A 645 -6.97 -28.32 11.13
N ALA A 646 -6.59 -28.90 9.97
CA ALA A 646 -6.55 -28.18 8.71
C ALA A 646 -7.96 -27.98 8.15
N ALA A 647 -8.78 -29.03 8.15
CA ALA A 647 -10.18 -28.94 7.74
C ALA A 647 -11.00 -28.04 8.66
N ALA A 648 -10.80 -28.12 9.98
CA ALA A 648 -11.47 -27.25 10.94
C ALA A 648 -11.10 -25.77 10.74
N ALA A 649 -9.84 -25.46 10.46
CA ALA A 649 -9.40 -24.09 10.14
C ALA A 649 -10.05 -23.55 8.86
N ARG A 650 -10.12 -24.37 7.79
CA ARG A 650 -10.82 -23.98 6.55
C ARG A 650 -12.30 -23.72 6.76
N ASP A 651 -12.99 -24.56 7.54
CA ASP A 651 -14.41 -24.36 7.84
C ASP A 651 -14.62 -23.06 8.62
N LEU A 652 -13.84 -22.83 9.69
CA LEU A 652 -13.89 -21.58 10.45
C LEU A 652 -13.64 -20.35 9.58
N LEU A 653 -12.61 -20.37 8.74
CA LEU A 653 -12.30 -19.26 7.83
C LEU A 653 -13.46 -19.02 6.84
N SER A 654 -14.10 -20.08 6.35
CA SER A 654 -15.31 -19.99 5.53
C SER A 654 -16.43 -19.27 6.27
N LYS A 655 -16.65 -19.59 7.56
CA LYS A 655 -17.65 -18.90 8.39
C LYS A 655 -17.30 -17.43 8.61
N VAL A 656 -16.02 -17.09 8.79
CA VAL A 656 -15.56 -15.69 8.91
C VAL A 656 -15.87 -14.91 7.63
N ILE A 657 -15.59 -15.48 6.45
CA ILE A 657 -15.89 -14.86 5.16
C ILE A 657 -17.39 -14.65 5.00
N VAL A 658 -18.20 -15.69 5.24
CA VAL A 658 -19.67 -15.61 5.17
C VAL A 658 -20.21 -14.51 6.08
N ALA A 659 -19.71 -14.41 7.31
CA ALA A 659 -20.18 -13.41 8.28
C ALA A 659 -19.95 -11.96 7.84
N LYS A 660 -18.96 -11.71 6.98
CA LYS A 660 -18.65 -10.36 6.48
C LYS A 660 -19.40 -9.99 5.19
N ILE A 661 -20.01 -10.95 4.48
CA ILE A 661 -20.80 -10.68 3.26
C ILE A 661 -21.87 -9.58 3.47
N PRO A 662 -22.66 -9.58 4.57
CA PRO A 662 -23.67 -8.55 4.80
C PRO A 662 -23.11 -7.12 4.89
N GLU A 663 -21.84 -6.95 5.28
CA GLU A 663 -21.19 -5.64 5.33
C GLU A 663 -21.04 -5.05 3.93
N VAL A 664 -20.66 -5.88 2.95
CA VAL A 664 -20.53 -5.47 1.54
C VAL A 664 -21.90 -5.11 0.96
N ILE A 665 -22.91 -5.96 1.15
CA ILE A 665 -24.26 -5.73 0.61
C ILE A 665 -24.87 -4.45 1.20
N ARG A 666 -24.67 -4.20 2.51
CA ARG A 666 -25.06 -2.94 3.16
C ARG A 666 -24.32 -1.75 2.57
N ALA A 667 -23.01 -1.84 2.35
CA ALA A 667 -22.24 -0.76 1.76
C ALA A 667 -22.76 -0.35 0.37
N VAL A 668 -23.23 -1.30 -0.45
CA VAL A 668 -23.88 -1.00 -1.74
C VAL A 668 -25.19 -0.25 -1.50
N ALA A 669 -26.04 -0.74 -0.61
CA ALA A 669 -27.32 -0.10 -0.30
C ALA A 669 -27.16 1.33 0.25
N ASP A 670 -26.13 1.57 1.06
CA ASP A 670 -25.86 2.88 1.67
C ASP A 670 -25.24 3.87 0.68
N LYS A 671 -24.31 3.41 -0.17
CA LYS A 671 -23.56 4.28 -1.10
C LYS A 671 -24.24 4.47 -2.44
N THR A 672 -25.11 3.54 -2.85
CA THR A 672 -25.73 3.51 -4.18
C THR A 672 -24.73 3.78 -5.31
N PRO A 673 -23.66 2.96 -5.45
CA PRO A 673 -22.55 3.26 -6.34
C PRO A 673 -22.98 3.27 -7.82
N LEU A 674 -22.30 4.08 -8.66
CA LEU A 674 -22.46 4.00 -10.10
C LEU A 674 -21.89 2.67 -10.63
N SER A 675 -22.68 1.96 -11.42
CA SER A 675 -22.27 0.79 -12.20
C SER A 675 -22.28 1.16 -13.68
N HIS A 676 -21.11 1.51 -14.19
CA HIS A 676 -20.92 1.85 -15.60
C HIS A 676 -20.68 0.58 -16.40
N ASN A 677 -21.63 0.19 -17.25
CA ASN A 677 -21.59 -1.05 -18.00
C ASN A 677 -21.38 -0.78 -19.48
N MET A 678 -20.14 -0.95 -19.94
CA MET A 678 -19.83 -1.02 -21.36
C MET A 678 -20.07 -2.45 -21.83
N THR A 679 -21.30 -2.72 -22.28
CA THR A 679 -21.78 -4.07 -22.60
C THR A 679 -22.60 -4.14 -23.88
N ASN A 680 -22.83 -5.36 -24.35
CA ASN A 680 -23.58 -5.65 -25.56
C ASN A 680 -25.09 -5.39 -25.41
N LEU A 681 -25.75 -5.12 -26.53
CA LEU A 681 -27.17 -4.74 -26.58
C LEU A 681 -28.12 -5.77 -25.94
N VAL A 682 -27.79 -7.07 -26.03
CA VAL A 682 -28.65 -8.16 -25.53
C VAL A 682 -28.75 -8.13 -24.01
N VAL A 683 -27.69 -7.69 -23.32
CA VAL A 683 -27.61 -7.73 -21.85
C VAL A 683 -27.93 -6.39 -21.20
N GLN A 684 -27.88 -5.25 -21.91
CA GLN A 684 -28.02 -3.91 -21.33
C GLN A 684 -29.25 -3.74 -20.42
N ASN A 685 -30.45 -4.11 -20.89
CA ASN A 685 -31.67 -3.99 -20.07
C ASN A 685 -31.60 -4.88 -18.83
N PHE A 686 -31.09 -6.11 -18.98
CA PHE A 686 -30.99 -7.02 -17.86
C PHE A 686 -29.95 -6.56 -16.83
N ALA A 687 -28.78 -6.09 -17.27
CA ALA A 687 -27.75 -5.50 -16.43
C ALA A 687 -28.27 -4.27 -15.67
N ALA A 688 -29.02 -3.38 -16.34
CA ALA A 688 -29.62 -2.22 -15.69
C ALA A 688 -30.56 -2.61 -14.55
N ASN A 689 -31.45 -3.57 -14.78
CA ASN A 689 -32.38 -4.03 -13.75
C ASN A 689 -31.66 -4.77 -12.61
N VAL A 690 -30.66 -5.61 -12.91
CA VAL A 690 -29.83 -6.25 -11.89
C VAL A 690 -29.11 -5.21 -11.03
N ALA A 691 -28.51 -4.19 -11.63
CA ALA A 691 -27.85 -3.10 -10.90
C ALA A 691 -28.81 -2.42 -9.91
N LEU A 692 -30.03 -2.08 -10.35
CA LEU A 692 -31.05 -1.47 -9.51
C LEU A 692 -31.48 -2.38 -8.35
N CYS A 693 -31.70 -3.67 -8.62
CA CYS A 693 -32.10 -4.64 -7.60
C CYS A 693 -31.02 -4.82 -6.52
N VAL A 694 -29.74 -4.88 -6.90
CA VAL A 694 -28.63 -4.98 -5.93
C VAL A 694 -28.31 -3.64 -5.24
N GLY A 695 -28.82 -2.53 -5.77
CA GLY A 695 -28.75 -1.21 -5.15
C GLY A 695 -27.70 -0.27 -5.71
N ALA A 696 -27.21 -0.53 -6.91
CA ALA A 696 -26.38 0.39 -7.67
C ALA A 696 -27.23 1.29 -8.60
N SER A 697 -26.60 2.36 -9.09
CA SER A 697 -27.14 3.21 -10.15
C SER A 697 -26.52 2.81 -11.50
N PRO A 698 -27.27 2.23 -12.45
CA PRO A 698 -26.72 1.80 -13.72
C PRO A 698 -26.51 2.95 -14.71
N ILE A 699 -25.45 2.86 -15.52
CA ILE A 699 -25.32 3.57 -16.79
C ILE A 699 -24.77 2.64 -17.87
N MET A 700 -25.35 2.69 -19.06
CA MET A 700 -25.04 1.78 -20.20
C MET A 700 -24.31 2.52 -21.33
N ALA A 701 -23.40 3.44 -20.98
CA ALA A 701 -22.65 4.22 -21.95
C ALA A 701 -21.52 3.36 -22.55
N ASN A 702 -21.49 3.19 -23.87
CA ASN A 702 -20.39 2.52 -24.58
C ASN A 702 -19.42 3.51 -25.22
N TYR A 703 -19.71 4.81 -25.14
CA TYR A 703 -18.91 5.87 -25.73
C TYR A 703 -17.84 6.34 -24.74
N ALA A 704 -16.57 6.22 -25.12
CA ALA A 704 -15.49 6.38 -24.16
C ALA A 704 -15.18 7.82 -23.75
N GLU A 705 -15.60 8.82 -24.54
CA GLU A 705 -15.40 10.22 -24.15
C GLU A 705 -16.17 10.58 -22.88
N GLU A 706 -17.27 9.89 -22.58
CA GLU A 706 -18.02 10.06 -21.34
C GLU A 706 -17.32 9.40 -20.14
N ALA A 707 -16.42 8.44 -20.38
CA ALA A 707 -15.86 7.60 -19.31
C ALA A 707 -15.05 8.41 -18.27
N ALA A 708 -14.36 9.47 -18.70
CA ALA A 708 -13.61 10.34 -17.79
C ALA A 708 -14.52 11.10 -16.81
N ASP A 709 -15.71 11.50 -17.26
CA ASP A 709 -16.68 12.17 -16.39
C ASP A 709 -17.40 11.17 -15.49
N LEU A 710 -17.75 9.99 -16.01
CA LEU A 710 -18.37 8.92 -15.24
C LEU A 710 -17.44 8.38 -14.15
N ALA A 711 -16.13 8.29 -14.40
CA ALA A 711 -15.15 7.86 -13.41
C ALA A 711 -15.08 8.81 -12.19
N LYS A 712 -15.32 10.12 -12.40
CA LYS A 712 -15.33 11.13 -11.32
C LYS A 712 -16.55 11.00 -10.40
N LEU A 713 -17.68 10.51 -10.90
CA LEU A 713 -18.91 10.33 -10.13
C LEU A 713 -18.80 9.24 -9.05
N GLY A 714 -17.73 8.43 -9.09
CA GLY A 714 -17.51 7.33 -8.17
C GLY A 714 -18.32 6.11 -8.56
N GLY A 715 -17.68 4.94 -8.63
CA GLY A 715 -18.29 3.73 -9.16
C GLY A 715 -17.26 2.73 -9.68
N ALA A 716 -17.76 1.74 -10.43
CA ALA A 716 -16.94 0.76 -11.13
C ALA A 716 -17.31 0.70 -12.61
N LEU A 717 -16.32 0.35 -13.44
CA LEU A 717 -16.51 0.05 -14.86
C LEU A 717 -16.64 -1.46 -15.07
N VAL A 718 -17.61 -1.89 -15.85
CA VAL A 718 -17.70 -3.24 -16.42
C VAL A 718 -17.34 -3.16 -17.88
N VAL A 719 -16.26 -3.85 -18.27
CA VAL A 719 -15.86 -4.04 -19.66
C VAL A 719 -16.31 -5.43 -20.08
N ASN A 720 -17.42 -5.50 -20.81
CA ASN A 720 -17.91 -6.73 -21.43
C ASN A 720 -17.63 -6.65 -22.93
N MET A 721 -16.74 -7.51 -23.41
CA MET A 721 -16.21 -7.43 -24.78
C MET A 721 -17.26 -7.60 -25.89
N GLY A 722 -18.43 -8.18 -25.58
CA GLY A 722 -19.55 -8.27 -26.52
C GLY A 722 -19.13 -8.72 -27.93
N THR A 723 -19.53 -7.97 -28.95
CA THR A 723 -19.00 -8.09 -30.32
C THR A 723 -17.76 -7.21 -30.45
N VAL A 724 -16.61 -7.83 -30.76
CA VAL A 724 -15.35 -7.11 -30.89
C VAL A 724 -15.31 -6.36 -32.22
N THR A 725 -15.29 -5.03 -32.16
CA THR A 725 -15.06 -4.13 -33.30
C THR A 725 -13.85 -3.23 -33.01
N PRO A 726 -13.18 -2.67 -34.04
CA PRO A 726 -12.06 -1.73 -33.83
C PRO A 726 -12.46 -0.53 -32.95
N ASP A 727 -13.62 0.08 -33.23
CA ASP A 727 -14.12 1.22 -32.46
C ASP A 727 -14.48 0.83 -31.02
N GLY A 728 -15.13 -0.33 -30.84
CA GLY A 728 -15.44 -0.86 -29.51
C GLY A 728 -14.19 -1.10 -28.68
N LEU A 729 -13.17 -1.71 -29.28
CA LEU A 729 -11.87 -1.92 -28.63
C LEU A 729 -11.23 -0.59 -28.24
N ASN A 730 -11.19 0.39 -29.15
CA ASN A 730 -10.65 1.72 -28.85
C ASN A 730 -11.42 2.41 -27.71
N ASN A 731 -12.74 2.28 -27.68
CA ASN A 731 -13.57 2.80 -26.60
C ASN A 731 -13.23 2.14 -25.25
N TYR A 732 -13.10 0.81 -25.21
CA TYR A 732 -12.71 0.11 -23.99
C TYR A 732 -11.33 0.57 -23.48
N LEU A 733 -10.34 0.73 -24.37
CA LEU A 733 -8.99 1.18 -24.00
C LEU A 733 -9.00 2.57 -23.35
N GLN A 734 -9.76 3.51 -23.91
CA GLN A 734 -9.90 4.85 -23.37
C GLN A 734 -10.62 4.85 -22.01
N ALA A 735 -11.70 4.08 -21.89
CA ALA A 735 -12.45 3.97 -20.63
C ALA A 735 -11.61 3.30 -19.52
N ILE A 736 -10.85 2.25 -19.84
CA ILE A 736 -9.93 1.59 -18.90
C ILE A 736 -8.92 2.60 -18.36
N LYS A 737 -8.29 3.36 -19.27
CA LYS A 737 -7.35 4.41 -18.89
C LYS A 737 -8.00 5.45 -17.97
N ALA A 738 -9.18 5.94 -18.31
CA ALA A 738 -9.90 6.92 -17.50
C ALA A 738 -10.23 6.43 -16.08
N TYR A 739 -10.69 5.17 -15.95
CA TYR A 739 -11.00 4.58 -14.64
C TYR A 739 -9.75 4.29 -13.81
N ASN A 740 -8.66 3.80 -14.43
CA ASN A 740 -7.39 3.61 -13.74
C ASN A 740 -6.76 4.94 -13.29
N GLU A 741 -6.82 6.00 -14.11
CA GLU A 741 -6.35 7.35 -13.73
C GLU A 741 -7.15 7.94 -12.57
N ALA A 742 -8.42 7.56 -12.42
CA ALA A 742 -9.29 7.98 -11.32
C ALA A 742 -9.26 7.05 -10.09
N ASP A 743 -8.36 6.04 -10.07
CA ASP A 743 -8.28 5.01 -9.03
C ASP A 743 -9.63 4.32 -8.76
N ARG A 744 -10.35 3.99 -9.85
CA ARG A 744 -11.66 3.34 -9.82
C ARG A 744 -11.57 1.89 -10.27
N PRO A 745 -12.34 0.98 -9.63
CA PRO A 745 -12.29 -0.43 -9.95
C PRO A 745 -12.87 -0.75 -11.34
N ILE A 746 -12.28 -1.77 -11.97
CA ILE A 746 -12.69 -2.27 -13.28
C ILE A 746 -12.93 -3.78 -13.19
N VAL A 747 -14.08 -4.23 -13.71
CA VAL A 747 -14.45 -5.63 -13.88
C VAL A 747 -14.35 -5.99 -15.36
N LEU A 748 -13.46 -6.92 -15.71
CA LEU A 748 -13.36 -7.48 -17.06
C LEU A 748 -14.21 -8.74 -17.17
N ASP A 749 -15.09 -8.76 -18.17
CA ASP A 749 -15.87 -9.93 -18.58
C ASP A 749 -15.53 -10.24 -20.05
N PRO A 750 -14.53 -11.10 -20.31
CA PRO A 750 -13.98 -11.32 -21.64
C PRO A 750 -14.84 -12.35 -22.40
N VAL A 751 -16.12 -12.02 -22.59
CA VAL A 751 -17.13 -12.92 -23.14
C VAL A 751 -16.69 -13.55 -24.45
N GLY A 752 -16.71 -14.88 -24.50
CA GLY A 752 -16.32 -15.66 -25.68
C GLY A 752 -14.87 -15.47 -26.09
N ALA A 753 -13.97 -15.07 -25.19
CA ALA A 753 -12.56 -14.78 -25.45
C ALA A 753 -11.86 -15.86 -26.30
N GLY A 754 -12.14 -17.14 -26.02
CA GLY A 754 -11.53 -18.28 -26.69
C GLY A 754 -12.14 -18.61 -28.07
N ALA A 755 -13.22 -17.95 -28.49
CA ALA A 755 -13.98 -18.38 -29.67
C ALA A 755 -13.27 -18.06 -31.00
N THR A 756 -12.53 -16.96 -31.09
CA THR A 756 -11.84 -16.56 -32.34
C THR A 756 -10.48 -15.92 -32.06
N ALA A 757 -9.59 -15.91 -33.06
CA ALA A 757 -8.30 -15.23 -32.95
C ALA A 757 -8.43 -13.72 -32.67
N VAL A 758 -9.44 -13.07 -33.26
CA VAL A 758 -9.74 -11.65 -33.03
C VAL A 758 -10.08 -11.39 -31.56
N ARG A 759 -10.91 -12.24 -30.94
CA ARG A 759 -11.27 -12.11 -29.52
C ARG A 759 -10.07 -12.36 -28.61
N ARG A 760 -9.25 -13.37 -28.88
CA ARG A 760 -8.01 -13.64 -28.13
C ARG A 760 -7.04 -12.45 -28.18
N ASN A 761 -6.84 -11.87 -29.35
CA ASN A 761 -6.00 -10.68 -29.50
C ASN A 761 -6.59 -9.47 -28.76
N ALA A 762 -7.90 -9.26 -28.83
CA ALA A 762 -8.56 -8.18 -28.09
C ALA A 762 -8.39 -8.33 -26.57
N VAL A 763 -8.53 -9.54 -26.01
CA VAL A 763 -8.26 -9.80 -24.59
C VAL A 763 -6.82 -9.41 -24.23
N LYS A 764 -5.84 -9.84 -25.03
CA LYS A 764 -4.44 -9.46 -24.81
C LYS A 764 -4.26 -7.94 -24.80
N THR A 765 -4.79 -7.26 -25.81
CA THR A 765 -4.71 -5.79 -25.90
C THR A 765 -5.36 -5.10 -24.71
N LEU A 766 -6.52 -5.58 -24.23
CA LEU A 766 -7.19 -5.02 -23.05
C LEU A 766 -6.38 -5.26 -21.77
N LEU A 767 -5.83 -6.46 -21.58
CA LEU A 767 -4.98 -6.81 -20.43
C LEU A 767 -3.69 -5.97 -20.40
N ASP A 768 -3.15 -5.61 -21.56
CA ASP A 768 -1.96 -4.74 -21.67
C ASP A 768 -2.29 -3.25 -21.45
N ALA A 769 -3.56 -2.86 -21.53
CA ALA A 769 -3.99 -1.46 -21.49
C ALA A 769 -4.05 -0.85 -20.09
N GLY A 770 -4.26 -1.66 -19.06
CA GLY A 770 -4.52 -1.18 -17.71
C GLY A 770 -4.73 -2.27 -16.68
N HIS A 771 -4.99 -1.84 -15.44
CA HIS A 771 -5.25 -2.74 -14.32
C HIS A 771 -6.74 -3.05 -14.20
N PHE A 772 -7.05 -4.33 -14.00
CA PHE A 772 -8.41 -4.79 -13.71
C PHE A 772 -8.48 -5.24 -12.26
N THR A 773 -9.49 -4.78 -11.53
CA THR A 773 -9.73 -5.18 -10.14
C THR A 773 -10.27 -6.59 -10.07
N VAL A 774 -11.20 -6.93 -10.97
CA VAL A 774 -11.78 -8.27 -11.07
C VAL A 774 -11.77 -8.74 -12.53
N ILE A 775 -11.38 -9.99 -12.76
CA ILE A 775 -11.59 -10.70 -14.02
C ILE A 775 -12.60 -11.81 -13.76
N LYS A 776 -13.72 -11.80 -14.48
CA LYS A 776 -14.78 -12.80 -14.35
C LYS A 776 -15.00 -13.50 -15.68
N GLY A 777 -15.03 -14.83 -15.69
CA GLY A 777 -15.32 -15.60 -16.89
C GLY A 777 -15.62 -17.06 -16.61
N ASN A 778 -16.11 -17.79 -17.60
CA ASN A 778 -16.18 -19.25 -17.55
C ASN A 778 -14.78 -19.88 -17.73
N GLU A 779 -14.69 -21.21 -17.65
CA GLU A 779 -13.40 -21.94 -17.75
C GLU A 779 -12.60 -21.56 -19.00
N GLY A 780 -13.21 -21.57 -20.19
CA GLY A 780 -12.53 -21.27 -21.46
C GLY A 780 -12.06 -19.81 -21.55
N GLU A 781 -12.84 -18.89 -21.01
CA GLU A 781 -12.50 -17.46 -20.95
C GLU A 781 -11.33 -17.20 -20.00
N VAL A 782 -11.36 -17.79 -18.81
CA VAL A 782 -10.28 -17.64 -17.80
C VAL A 782 -8.98 -18.29 -18.27
N GLN A 783 -9.05 -19.46 -18.92
CA GLN A 783 -7.87 -20.06 -19.54
C GLN A 783 -7.34 -19.20 -20.70
N THR A 784 -8.21 -18.53 -21.46
CA THR A 784 -7.77 -17.56 -22.50
C THR A 784 -7.05 -16.36 -21.89
N VAL A 785 -7.54 -15.83 -20.76
CA VAL A 785 -6.84 -14.79 -19.99
C VAL A 785 -5.47 -15.28 -19.51
N ALA A 786 -5.34 -16.57 -19.18
CA ALA A 786 -4.04 -17.18 -18.85
C ALA A 786 -3.09 -17.32 -20.06
N GLY A 787 -3.55 -17.05 -21.29
CA GLY A 787 -2.75 -17.18 -22.52
C GLY A 787 -2.91 -18.53 -23.23
N ALA A 788 -3.79 -19.41 -22.75
CA ALA A 788 -4.03 -20.70 -23.40
C ALA A 788 -4.79 -20.53 -24.73
N THR A 789 -4.46 -21.36 -25.72
CA THR A 789 -5.20 -21.44 -26.98
C THR A 789 -6.23 -22.56 -26.89
N ILE A 790 -7.51 -22.19 -26.76
CA ILE A 790 -8.63 -23.13 -26.64
C ILE A 790 -9.58 -22.91 -27.82
N THR A 791 -10.25 -23.97 -28.26
CA THR A 791 -11.36 -23.87 -29.21
C THR A 791 -12.68 -23.87 -28.43
N GLN A 792 -13.33 -22.72 -28.32
CA GLN A 792 -14.65 -22.59 -27.70
C GLN A 792 -15.73 -22.37 -28.77
N ARG A 793 -16.87 -23.08 -28.66
CA ARG A 793 -18.02 -22.87 -29.54
C ARG A 793 -18.91 -21.76 -28.94
N GLY A 794 -18.68 -20.51 -29.37
CA GLY A 794 -19.46 -19.36 -28.88
C GLY A 794 -19.20 -19.04 -27.40
N VAL A 795 -20.26 -18.82 -26.62
CA VAL A 795 -20.22 -18.54 -25.16
C VAL A 795 -20.54 -19.78 -24.30
N ASP A 796 -20.74 -20.93 -24.92
CA ASP A 796 -21.10 -22.17 -24.22
C ASP A 796 -19.92 -22.69 -23.39
N SER A 797 -20.22 -23.21 -22.21
CA SER A 797 -19.22 -23.73 -21.27
C SER A 797 -18.92 -25.19 -21.55
N THR A 798 -17.70 -25.52 -21.98
CA THR A 798 -17.17 -26.89 -21.95
C THR A 798 -16.15 -26.98 -20.82
N SER A 799 -16.29 -27.99 -19.96
CA SER A 799 -15.39 -28.17 -18.82
C SER A 799 -14.43 -29.32 -19.06
N SER A 800 -13.13 -29.02 -19.01
CA SER A 800 -12.03 -29.93 -19.28
C SER A 800 -11.13 -30.13 -18.04
N LEU A 801 -11.05 -29.12 -17.17
CA LEU A 801 -10.25 -29.15 -15.96
C LEU A 801 -11.02 -29.76 -14.78
N ASN A 802 -10.32 -30.48 -13.91
CA ASN A 802 -10.87 -30.89 -12.62
C ASN A 802 -10.91 -29.72 -11.61
N PHE A 803 -11.58 -29.90 -10.47
CA PHE A 803 -11.76 -28.84 -9.48
C PHE A 803 -10.44 -28.27 -8.93
N ALA A 804 -9.46 -29.13 -8.64
CA ALA A 804 -8.15 -28.70 -8.14
C ALA A 804 -7.39 -27.87 -9.18
N GLN A 805 -7.38 -28.31 -10.44
CA GLN A 805 -6.77 -27.57 -11.55
C GLN A 805 -7.42 -26.21 -11.77
N LYS A 806 -8.75 -26.11 -11.66
CA LYS A 806 -9.45 -24.82 -11.73
C LYS A 806 -9.07 -23.90 -10.58
N ALA A 807 -8.99 -24.43 -9.36
CA ALA A 807 -8.58 -23.66 -8.18
C ALA A 807 -7.15 -23.13 -8.32
N SER A 808 -6.23 -23.96 -8.83
CA SER A 808 -4.85 -23.57 -9.16
C SER A 808 -4.80 -22.49 -10.25
N LEU A 809 -5.59 -22.63 -11.31
CA LEU A 809 -5.67 -21.67 -12.42
C LEU A 809 -6.15 -20.29 -11.95
N VAL A 810 -7.25 -20.20 -11.20
CA VAL A 810 -7.75 -18.90 -10.74
C VAL A 810 -6.77 -18.23 -9.78
N ARG A 811 -6.11 -19.02 -8.92
CA ARG A 811 -5.12 -18.52 -7.97
C ARG A 811 -3.88 -18.00 -8.69
N SER A 812 -3.37 -18.72 -9.68
CA SER A 812 -2.15 -18.32 -10.39
C SER A 812 -2.37 -17.02 -11.17
N ILE A 813 -3.50 -16.89 -11.89
CA ILE A 813 -3.85 -15.66 -12.62
C ILE A 813 -3.99 -14.48 -11.66
N ALA A 814 -4.73 -14.67 -10.56
CA ALA A 814 -4.96 -13.64 -9.55
C ALA A 814 -3.65 -13.14 -8.93
N LEU A 815 -2.74 -14.07 -8.61
CA LEU A 815 -1.42 -13.77 -8.07
C LEU A 815 -0.53 -13.02 -9.07
N GLN A 816 -0.45 -13.51 -10.31
CA GLN A 816 0.39 -12.93 -11.37
C GLN A 816 -0.05 -11.53 -11.79
N ARG A 817 -1.37 -11.29 -11.84
CA ARG A 817 -1.95 -10.03 -12.34
C ARG A 817 -2.40 -9.08 -11.24
N HIS A 818 -2.25 -9.47 -9.97
CA HIS A 818 -2.67 -8.69 -8.80
C HIS A 818 -4.13 -8.25 -8.89
N ASN A 819 -5.02 -9.20 -9.16
CA ASN A 819 -6.46 -8.97 -9.27
C ASN A 819 -7.24 -10.08 -8.58
N VAL A 820 -8.57 -9.94 -8.56
CA VAL A 820 -9.48 -11.02 -8.16
C VAL A 820 -9.94 -11.74 -9.42
N VAL A 821 -9.88 -13.06 -9.42
CA VAL A 821 -10.40 -13.90 -10.51
C VAL A 821 -11.64 -14.62 -10.03
N VAL A 822 -12.71 -14.53 -10.82
CA VAL A 822 -13.97 -15.24 -10.61
C VAL A 822 -14.20 -16.19 -11.79
N LEU A 823 -14.05 -17.49 -11.55
CA LEU A 823 -14.37 -18.52 -12.53
C LEU A 823 -15.77 -19.04 -12.25
N THR A 824 -16.69 -18.81 -13.19
CA THR A 824 -18.10 -19.19 -13.05
C THR A 824 -18.36 -20.62 -13.51
N GLY A 825 -19.28 -21.32 -12.85
CA GLY A 825 -19.72 -22.66 -13.24
C GLY A 825 -20.84 -23.20 -12.33
N ALA A 826 -20.98 -24.52 -12.24
CA ALA A 826 -21.87 -25.13 -11.24
C ALA A 826 -21.37 -24.89 -9.80
N VAL A 827 -20.05 -24.69 -9.66
CA VAL A 827 -19.40 -24.18 -8.46
C VAL A 827 -18.49 -23.05 -8.91
N ASP A 828 -18.74 -21.84 -8.42
CA ASP A 828 -17.93 -20.67 -8.72
C ASP A 828 -16.66 -20.70 -7.87
N LEU A 829 -15.52 -20.35 -8.46
CA LEU A 829 -14.24 -20.21 -7.77
C LEU A 829 -13.81 -18.75 -7.76
N VAL A 830 -13.48 -18.23 -6.59
CA VAL A 830 -13.00 -16.85 -6.40
C VAL A 830 -11.63 -16.87 -5.75
N SER A 831 -10.66 -16.14 -6.32
CA SER A 831 -9.30 -16.06 -5.77
C SER A 831 -8.69 -14.66 -5.91
N ASP A 832 -7.91 -14.23 -4.93
CA ASP A 832 -7.05 -13.04 -4.99
C ASP A 832 -5.55 -13.38 -5.05
N GLY A 833 -5.24 -14.65 -5.30
CA GLY A 833 -3.87 -15.19 -5.32
C GLY A 833 -3.38 -15.67 -3.95
N VAL A 834 -4.03 -15.25 -2.86
CA VAL A 834 -3.72 -15.68 -1.49
C VAL A 834 -4.86 -16.53 -0.92
N ARG A 835 -6.08 -16.01 -0.98
CA ARG A 835 -7.32 -16.66 -0.57
C ARG A 835 -7.98 -17.28 -1.78
N THR A 836 -8.57 -18.46 -1.60
CA THR A 836 -9.40 -19.10 -2.63
C THR A 836 -10.62 -19.74 -1.99
N VAL A 837 -11.80 -19.46 -2.54
CA VAL A 837 -13.07 -20.05 -2.08
C VAL A 837 -13.87 -20.62 -3.24
N ALA A 838 -14.65 -21.63 -2.92
CA ALA A 838 -15.68 -22.21 -3.76
C ALA A 838 -17.06 -21.79 -3.26
N ILE A 839 -17.93 -21.41 -4.17
CA ILE A 839 -19.30 -20.98 -3.93
C ILE A 839 -20.22 -21.92 -4.69
N SER A 840 -21.09 -22.64 -3.98
CA SER A 840 -22.01 -23.63 -4.57
C SER A 840 -23.47 -23.17 -4.54
N ASN A 841 -23.71 -21.87 -4.33
CA ASN A 841 -25.04 -21.30 -4.51
C ASN A 841 -25.32 -21.10 -6.01
N GLY A 842 -26.51 -21.47 -6.47
CA GLY A 842 -26.96 -21.21 -7.85
C GLY A 842 -28.01 -22.20 -8.31
N HIS A 843 -28.54 -21.98 -9.53
CA HIS A 843 -29.56 -22.86 -10.12
C HIS A 843 -29.32 -23.03 -11.63
N PRO A 844 -29.62 -24.21 -12.24
CA PRO A 844 -29.45 -24.45 -13.67
C PRO A 844 -30.14 -23.43 -14.59
N TYR A 845 -31.26 -22.83 -14.16
CA TYR A 845 -31.93 -21.76 -14.91
C TYR A 845 -31.05 -20.55 -15.20
N LEU A 846 -29.99 -20.30 -14.42
CA LEU A 846 -29.01 -19.28 -14.77
C LEU A 846 -28.35 -19.56 -16.12
N GLY A 847 -28.14 -20.82 -16.49
CA GLY A 847 -27.59 -21.21 -17.80
C GLY A 847 -28.61 -21.19 -18.94
N GLU A 848 -29.91 -21.12 -18.64
CA GLU A 848 -30.99 -21.09 -19.64
C GLU A 848 -31.48 -19.67 -19.97
N VAL A 849 -30.94 -18.66 -19.29
CA VAL A 849 -31.25 -17.25 -19.53
C VAL A 849 -30.02 -16.53 -20.07
N THR A 850 -30.15 -15.95 -21.27
CA THR A 850 -29.09 -15.18 -21.90
C THR A 850 -28.67 -13.99 -21.02
N GLY A 851 -27.37 -13.83 -20.83
CA GLY A 851 -26.80 -12.65 -20.17
C GLY A 851 -26.65 -12.73 -18.65
N THR A 852 -27.13 -13.77 -17.99
CA THR A 852 -26.95 -13.99 -16.53
C THR A 852 -25.48 -13.96 -16.10
N GLY A 853 -24.62 -14.66 -16.81
CA GLY A 853 -23.18 -14.67 -16.54
C GLY A 853 -22.55 -13.27 -16.68
N CYS A 854 -23.08 -12.45 -17.59
CA CYS A 854 -22.64 -11.07 -17.79
C CYS A 854 -23.14 -10.14 -16.67
N THR A 855 -24.39 -10.30 -16.22
CA THR A 855 -24.97 -9.47 -15.15
C THR A 855 -24.38 -9.77 -13.77
N LEU A 856 -23.78 -10.95 -13.55
CA LEU A 856 -22.91 -11.16 -12.38
C LEU A 856 -21.73 -10.17 -12.36
N GLY A 857 -21.19 -9.80 -13.52
CA GLY A 857 -20.18 -8.74 -13.63
C GLY A 857 -20.70 -7.39 -13.14
N THR A 858 -21.97 -7.06 -13.43
CA THR A 858 -22.67 -5.88 -12.92
C THR A 858 -22.87 -5.93 -11.41
N THR A 859 -23.26 -7.08 -10.85
CA THR A 859 -23.36 -7.26 -9.40
C THR A 859 -22.01 -7.08 -8.73
N ILE A 860 -20.96 -7.73 -9.24
CA ILE A 860 -19.60 -7.61 -8.68
C ILE A 860 -19.11 -6.16 -8.77
N SER A 861 -19.37 -5.46 -9.88
CA SER A 861 -18.95 -4.06 -10.04
C SER A 861 -19.57 -3.13 -9.00
N ALA A 862 -20.84 -3.33 -8.67
CA ALA A 862 -21.50 -2.64 -7.56
C ALA A 862 -20.82 -2.92 -6.22
N MET A 863 -20.53 -4.20 -5.93
CA MET A 863 -19.89 -4.61 -4.67
C MET A 863 -18.49 -4.01 -4.52
N VAL A 864 -17.65 -4.07 -5.56
CA VAL A 864 -16.27 -3.54 -5.50
C VAL A 864 -16.24 -2.02 -5.48
N ALA A 865 -17.19 -1.34 -6.13
CA ALA A 865 -17.33 0.11 -6.03
C ALA A 865 -17.65 0.55 -4.60
N ALA A 866 -18.53 -0.18 -3.92
CA ALA A 866 -18.92 0.15 -2.54
C ALA A 866 -17.88 -0.30 -1.50
N TYR A 867 -17.19 -1.41 -1.73
CA TYR A 867 -16.29 -2.06 -0.79
C TYR A 867 -14.89 -2.33 -1.40
N GLY A 868 -14.28 -1.30 -1.97
CA GLY A 868 -12.98 -1.42 -2.66
C GLY A 868 -11.77 -1.78 -1.77
N ALA A 869 -11.93 -1.76 -0.44
CA ALA A 869 -10.87 -2.14 0.50
C ALA A 869 -10.56 -3.65 0.48
N ASP A 870 -11.55 -4.50 0.15
CA ASP A 870 -11.37 -5.94 -0.03
C ASP A 870 -12.16 -6.41 -1.27
N PRO A 871 -11.59 -6.28 -2.48
CA PRO A 871 -12.25 -6.68 -3.72
C PRO A 871 -12.60 -8.18 -3.77
N PHE A 872 -11.85 -9.03 -3.06
CA PHE A 872 -12.14 -10.47 -2.98
C PHE A 872 -13.44 -10.71 -2.22
N LEU A 873 -13.58 -10.12 -1.03
CA LEU A 873 -14.82 -10.25 -0.25
C LEU A 873 -16.00 -9.66 -1.02
N ALA A 874 -15.79 -8.55 -1.74
CA ALA A 874 -16.80 -7.94 -2.58
C ALA A 874 -17.25 -8.87 -3.73
N ALA A 875 -16.31 -9.54 -4.41
CA ALA A 875 -16.63 -10.51 -5.46
C ALA A 875 -17.38 -11.74 -4.90
N VAL A 876 -16.94 -12.25 -3.74
CA VAL A 876 -17.62 -13.36 -3.03
C VAL A 876 -19.04 -12.96 -2.63
N ALA A 877 -19.23 -11.76 -2.08
CA ALA A 877 -20.55 -11.25 -1.70
C ALA A 877 -21.48 -11.14 -2.92
N GLY A 878 -20.96 -10.64 -4.04
CA GLY A 878 -21.70 -10.56 -5.30
C GLY A 878 -22.14 -11.94 -5.81
N ALA A 879 -21.22 -12.90 -5.87
CA ALA A 879 -21.51 -14.26 -6.32
C ALA A 879 -22.49 -15.00 -5.38
N VAL A 880 -22.34 -14.88 -4.06
CA VAL A 880 -23.27 -15.49 -3.10
C VAL A 880 -24.66 -14.88 -3.20
N MET A 881 -24.78 -13.55 -3.24
CA MET A 881 -26.08 -12.89 -3.38
C MET A 881 -26.78 -13.31 -4.67
N PHE A 882 -26.03 -13.38 -5.78
CA PHE A 882 -26.54 -13.76 -7.09
C PHE A 882 -26.97 -15.23 -7.14
N GLY A 883 -26.12 -16.16 -6.70
CA GLY A 883 -26.45 -17.58 -6.66
C GLY A 883 -27.62 -17.90 -5.72
N LEU A 884 -27.67 -17.24 -4.56
CA LEU A 884 -28.75 -17.44 -3.58
C LEU A 884 -30.10 -16.91 -4.09
N ALA A 885 -30.11 -15.75 -4.74
CA ALA A 885 -31.33 -15.23 -5.37
C ALA A 885 -31.86 -16.19 -6.44
N ALA A 886 -30.97 -16.87 -7.19
CA ALA A 886 -31.37 -17.87 -8.17
C ALA A 886 -31.96 -19.13 -7.52
N GLU A 887 -31.39 -19.61 -6.41
CA GLU A 887 -31.94 -20.74 -5.65
C GLU A 887 -33.34 -20.41 -5.12
N LEU A 888 -33.49 -19.26 -4.46
CA LEU A 888 -34.76 -18.81 -3.91
C LEU A 888 -35.82 -18.63 -4.99
N ALA A 889 -35.45 -18.04 -6.13
CA ALA A 889 -36.39 -17.83 -7.23
C ALA A 889 -36.85 -19.16 -7.84
N ALA A 890 -35.98 -20.14 -7.98
CA ALA A 890 -36.34 -21.45 -8.51
C ALA A 890 -37.29 -22.25 -7.59
N GLU A 891 -37.25 -22.00 -6.28
CA GLU A 891 -38.16 -22.63 -5.30
C GLU A 891 -39.56 -22.00 -5.28
N ARG A 892 -39.77 -20.86 -5.94
CA ARG A 892 -41.08 -20.19 -5.99
C ARG A 892 -42.06 -20.94 -6.88
N SER A 893 -43.28 -21.15 -6.37
CA SER A 893 -44.35 -21.89 -7.04
C SER A 893 -44.77 -21.33 -8.41
N GLU A 894 -44.56 -20.03 -8.61
CA GLU A 894 -44.87 -19.28 -9.81
C GLU A 894 -43.82 -19.45 -10.93
N VAL A 895 -42.63 -19.96 -10.61
CA VAL A 895 -41.57 -20.20 -11.59
C VAL A 895 -41.78 -21.54 -12.28
N ARG A 896 -42.13 -21.48 -13.57
CA ARG A 896 -42.42 -22.64 -14.43
C ARG A 896 -41.35 -22.90 -15.50
N GLY A 897 -40.31 -22.07 -15.52
CA GLY A 897 -39.22 -22.10 -16.49
C GLY A 897 -38.54 -20.73 -16.65
N PRO A 898 -37.56 -20.61 -17.58
CA PRO A 898 -36.68 -19.43 -17.69
C PRO A 898 -37.40 -18.09 -17.84
N GLY A 899 -38.50 -18.04 -18.60
CA GLY A 899 -39.25 -16.80 -18.81
C GLY A 899 -39.89 -16.24 -17.53
N THR A 900 -40.39 -17.12 -16.66
CA THR A 900 -40.95 -16.76 -15.34
C THR A 900 -39.90 -16.64 -14.24
N PHE A 901 -38.72 -17.24 -14.45
CA PHE A 901 -37.60 -17.18 -13.51
C PHE A 901 -36.99 -15.78 -13.43
N VAL A 902 -36.81 -15.08 -14.56
CA VAL A 902 -36.10 -13.78 -14.58
C VAL A 902 -36.75 -12.71 -13.69
N PRO A 903 -38.07 -12.47 -13.74
CA PRO A 903 -38.71 -11.50 -12.84
C PRO A 903 -38.53 -11.88 -11.36
N THR A 904 -38.80 -13.13 -11.01
CA THR A 904 -38.65 -13.63 -9.64
C THR A 904 -37.20 -13.55 -9.15
N PHE A 905 -36.22 -13.83 -10.02
CA PHE A 905 -34.80 -13.69 -9.71
C PHE A 905 -34.43 -12.24 -9.36
N LEU A 906 -34.93 -11.27 -10.12
CA LEU A 906 -34.75 -9.85 -9.83
C LEU A 906 -35.38 -9.44 -8.48
N ASP A 907 -36.57 -9.98 -8.18
CA ASP A 907 -37.26 -9.76 -6.91
C ASP A 907 -36.49 -10.33 -5.73
N GLU A 908 -35.90 -11.52 -5.87
CA GLU A 908 -35.08 -12.14 -4.81
C GLU A 908 -33.76 -11.38 -4.58
N LEU A 909 -33.11 -10.87 -5.64
CA LEU A 909 -31.97 -9.96 -5.48
C LEU A 909 -32.34 -8.72 -4.65
N TYR A 910 -33.48 -8.09 -4.99
CA TYR A 910 -34.00 -6.95 -4.23
C TYR A 910 -34.35 -7.35 -2.79
N GLY A 911 -34.98 -8.50 -2.58
CA GLY A 911 -35.36 -9.04 -1.28
C GLY A 911 -34.17 -9.27 -0.34
N ILE A 912 -33.08 -9.86 -0.85
CA ILE A 912 -31.83 -10.07 -0.09
C ILE A 912 -31.23 -8.72 0.32
N ARG A 913 -31.15 -7.75 -0.59
CA ARG A 913 -30.68 -6.39 -0.29
C ARG A 913 -31.50 -5.75 0.83
N GLN A 914 -32.83 -5.74 0.69
CA GLN A 914 -33.74 -5.11 1.66
C GLN A 914 -33.66 -5.77 3.04
N SER A 915 -33.60 -7.10 3.09
CA SER A 915 -33.46 -7.85 4.34
C SER A 915 -32.14 -7.50 5.03
N THR A 916 -31.05 -7.44 4.25
CA THR A 916 -29.71 -7.09 4.74
C THR A 916 -29.65 -5.65 5.27
N ALA A 917 -30.27 -4.68 4.59
CA ALA A 917 -30.37 -3.30 5.06
C ALA A 917 -31.14 -3.18 6.37
N LYS A 918 -32.18 -4.02 6.57
CA LYS A 918 -32.96 -4.12 7.82
C LYS A 918 -32.31 -5.00 8.89
N SER A 919 -31.08 -5.48 8.66
CA SER A 919 -30.37 -6.43 9.54
C SER A 919 -31.08 -7.77 9.74
N ASP A 920 -32.00 -8.17 8.84
CA ASP A 920 -32.53 -9.53 8.77
C ASP A 920 -31.60 -10.40 7.92
N LEU A 921 -30.77 -11.18 8.62
CA LEU A 921 -29.72 -12.01 8.03
C LEU A 921 -30.08 -13.50 8.00
N ARG A 922 -31.37 -13.87 8.05
CA ARG A 922 -31.79 -15.29 8.01
C ARG A 922 -31.30 -16.02 6.77
N TRP A 923 -31.25 -15.33 5.64
CA TRP A 923 -30.73 -15.85 4.36
C TRP A 923 -29.26 -16.28 4.45
N LEU A 924 -28.47 -15.72 5.37
CA LEU A 924 -27.04 -16.02 5.50
C LEU A 924 -26.75 -17.49 5.82
N LYS A 925 -27.70 -18.19 6.45
CA LYS A 925 -27.61 -19.63 6.74
C LYS A 925 -27.59 -20.49 5.47
N MET A 926 -28.06 -19.94 4.35
CA MET A 926 -28.11 -20.61 3.05
C MET A 926 -26.86 -20.32 2.20
N ALA A 927 -25.93 -19.48 2.67
CA ALA A 927 -24.67 -19.22 1.97
C ALA A 927 -23.77 -20.46 1.98
N LYS A 928 -23.39 -20.94 0.80
CA LYS A 928 -22.60 -22.15 0.56
C LYS A 928 -21.18 -21.77 0.10
N VAL A 929 -20.39 -21.22 1.01
CA VAL A 929 -18.99 -20.83 0.76
C VAL A 929 -18.04 -21.79 1.48
N LYS A 930 -17.00 -22.26 0.78
CA LYS A 930 -15.94 -23.11 1.35
C LYS A 930 -14.57 -22.62 0.92
N THR A 931 -13.65 -22.43 1.86
CA THR A 931 -12.23 -22.20 1.56
C THR A 931 -11.62 -23.43 0.92
N VAL A 932 -10.82 -23.22 -0.12
CA VAL A 932 -10.16 -24.26 -0.89
C VAL A 932 -8.67 -24.28 -0.57
N GLU A 933 -8.13 -25.46 -0.32
CA GLU A 933 -6.68 -25.69 -0.27
C GLU A 933 -6.16 -25.82 -1.70
N VAL A 934 -5.16 -25.02 -2.05
CA VAL A 934 -4.55 -25.02 -3.39
C VAL A 934 -3.07 -25.35 -3.22
N ASN A 935 -2.67 -26.55 -3.65
CA ASN A 935 -1.25 -26.92 -3.66
C ASN A 935 -0.54 -26.20 -4.80
N VAL A 936 0.68 -25.75 -4.52
CA VAL A 936 1.51 -25.01 -5.49
C VAL A 936 1.94 -25.90 -6.66
N ASP A 937 1.96 -27.22 -6.47
CA ASP A 937 2.40 -28.21 -7.47
C ASP A 937 1.30 -28.60 -8.48
N ASP A 938 0.04 -28.23 -8.26
CA ASP A 938 -1.10 -28.61 -9.11
C ASP A 938 -1.34 -27.63 -10.28
N VAL A 939 -0.33 -26.84 -10.67
CA VAL A 939 -0.42 -25.92 -11.80
C VAL A 939 -0.35 -26.73 -13.11
N PRO A 940 -1.36 -26.68 -13.98
CA PRO A 940 -1.28 -27.32 -15.29
C PRO A 940 -0.19 -26.64 -16.14
N GLY A 941 0.89 -27.38 -16.44
CA GLY A 941 1.87 -27.16 -17.51
C GLY A 941 2.29 -25.73 -17.82
N ASN A 942 3.49 -25.34 -17.35
CA ASN A 942 4.34 -24.41 -18.10
C ASN A 942 5.02 -25.14 -19.25
#